data_AF-A0A428NS04-F1
#
_entry.id   AF-A0A428NS04-F1
#
_cell.length_a   1.000
_cell.length_b   1.000
_cell.length_c   1.000
_cell.angle_alpha   90.00
_cell.angle_beta   90.00
_cell.angle_gamma   90.00
#
_symmetry.space_group_name_H-M   'P 1'
#
loop_
_entity.id
_entity.type
_entity.pdbx_description
1 polymer ?
#
loop_
_entity_poly.entity_id
_entity_poly.type
_entity_poly.pdbx_seq_one_letter_code
_entity_poly.pdbx_strand_id
1 'polypeptide(L)'
;MRNAILKDKAEKARQRFIKSIDTEAICRLASSYHNGLSCKIFDTPKHGSFNVCVFVEFDTNPPERWVVRIPLPTRAVWIDERIETQLATMRYVTAKTTIPVPRIHAYSFTQDSPIDTAFIIMDYVQGQTLKDLGFKKGKKWRTYTRPTEATNKLHSQLSDLYIQLRQLEFPEIGALGLPVVDGKLSYDCSADDIRVCHRPLSIEVAMQELEDALLWLAENEFDKSPDPGLDKRGGRNSLYARHHFRRYVLDTWLDSAVDKGPFVLMHGDILMLMSNLLFDDDLNLVAVLDWEWSLVVPAQMLVPPVWLSGGGPEWVLIGTSIFCTEVGRFVGTIRDRERALQVPPRLSQEWAKMERWCHTAVVMALFSPDLTYDVYWDLIFYLTEEKKSDDADFRKFYMKAIEPRLTAFMEAPERKAFLARKEEEQRRFFDDEKKYFNNLFTRQIAKEGKAGRAKQKSSGHALPTIQRRLRGAETPGGNQHLQLFMEAKGTKLLFKYPDAPSDLLAAMENFDCKLHHVLDFSHICSDRLCIDVGKETCPLHDSVPSPEAQTYLWRRCCIRHHLDHLYDWGIPKTGQNFYYESMLRDAGGMTTLTPPSSRLRRGGILYGQMYSLTNEIIDAARTFPFQNPDLRQLALDPQLRNGVQSICGKPASGKNITDRAYLASKRRCHYGSYEGDGCSRFFRVASKVQHYPGRPVTMMMMLVW
;
A
#
# COMPACT_ATOMS: atom_id res chain seq x y z
N MET A 1 7.86 8.31 -4.95
CA MET A 1 8.29 6.94 -5.33
C MET A 1 9.81 6.81 -5.44
N ARG A 2 10.45 5.94 -4.64
CA ARG A 2 11.93 5.74 -4.63
C ARG A 2 12.45 4.65 -5.59
N ASN A 3 11.58 4.07 -6.42
CA ASN A 3 11.96 3.06 -7.39
C ASN A 3 12.65 3.69 -8.61
N ALA A 4 13.99 3.77 -8.58
CA ALA A 4 14.77 4.42 -9.63
C ALA A 4 14.70 3.69 -10.98
N ILE A 5 14.59 2.35 -10.97
CA ILE A 5 14.45 1.55 -12.20
C ILE A 5 13.16 1.90 -12.93
N LEU A 6 12.02 1.91 -12.22
CA LEU A 6 10.74 2.32 -12.80
C LEU A 6 10.78 3.77 -13.27
N LYS A 7 11.40 4.66 -12.49
CA LYS A 7 11.56 6.07 -12.87
C LYS A 7 12.35 6.24 -14.17
N ASP A 8 13.47 5.54 -14.32
CA ASP A 8 14.30 5.56 -15.55
C ASP A 8 13.54 4.97 -16.76
N LYS A 9 12.87 3.82 -16.59
CA LYS A 9 12.06 3.22 -17.65
C LYS A 9 10.94 4.17 -18.10
N ALA A 10 10.22 4.77 -17.16
CA ALA A 10 9.17 5.72 -17.44
C ALA A 10 9.71 7.00 -18.09
N GLU A 11 10.92 7.44 -17.71
CA GLU A 11 11.59 8.58 -18.35
C GLU A 11 11.97 8.28 -19.80
N LYS A 12 12.59 7.14 -20.07
CA LYS A 12 12.94 6.70 -21.43
C LYS A 12 11.70 6.51 -22.29
N ALA A 13 10.61 5.98 -21.74
CA ALA A 13 9.33 5.88 -22.43
C ALA A 13 8.75 7.26 -22.78
N ARG A 14 8.74 8.19 -21.82
CA ARG A 14 8.33 9.59 -22.04
C ARG A 14 9.14 10.25 -23.15
N GLN A 15 10.46 10.13 -23.12
CA GLN A 15 11.34 10.73 -24.14
C GLN A 15 11.09 10.14 -25.53
N ARG A 16 10.84 8.82 -25.62
CA ARG A 16 10.48 8.19 -26.90
C ARG A 16 9.14 8.72 -27.42
N PHE A 17 8.14 8.85 -26.56
CA PHE A 17 6.84 9.38 -26.92
C PHE A 17 6.92 10.84 -27.39
N ILE A 18 7.62 11.70 -26.65
CA ILE A 18 7.79 13.12 -27.06
C ILE A 18 8.47 13.21 -28.43
N LYS A 19 9.47 12.37 -28.69
CA LYS A 19 10.16 12.32 -29.99
C LYS A 19 9.30 11.76 -31.13
N SER A 20 8.25 11.00 -30.82
CA SER A 20 7.34 10.44 -31.84
C SER A 20 6.16 11.35 -32.16
N ILE A 21 6.01 12.49 -31.49
CA ILE A 21 4.93 13.45 -31.79
C ILE A 21 5.20 14.08 -33.15
N ASP A 22 4.30 13.81 -34.11
CA ASP A 22 4.28 14.48 -35.41
C ASP A 22 3.64 15.87 -35.26
N THR A 23 4.47 16.91 -35.22
CA THR A 23 4.02 18.30 -35.08
C THR A 23 3.15 18.78 -36.25
N GLU A 24 3.33 18.24 -37.46
CA GLU A 24 2.49 18.61 -38.60
C GLU A 24 1.10 18.00 -38.46
N ALA A 25 0.99 16.76 -37.97
CA ALA A 25 -0.28 16.16 -37.63
C ALA A 25 -1.02 16.96 -36.55
N ILE A 26 -0.29 17.48 -35.56
CA ILE A 26 -0.87 18.37 -34.53
C ILE A 26 -1.38 19.69 -35.11
N CYS A 27 -0.65 20.31 -36.05
CA CYS A 27 -1.16 21.49 -36.75
C CYS A 27 -2.42 21.17 -37.57
N ARG A 28 -2.44 20.06 -38.33
CA ARG A 28 -3.63 19.62 -39.09
C ARG A 28 -4.82 19.38 -38.16
N LEU A 29 -4.59 18.76 -37.00
CA LEU A 29 -5.60 18.55 -35.97
C LEU A 29 -6.15 19.89 -35.45
N ALA A 30 -5.30 20.80 -35.00
CA ALA A 30 -5.72 22.08 -34.46
C ALA A 30 -6.48 22.93 -35.51
N SER A 31 -5.99 22.95 -36.75
CA SER A 31 -6.64 23.58 -37.91
C SER A 31 -8.04 23.03 -38.16
N SER A 32 -8.24 21.70 -38.05
CA SER A 32 -9.57 21.08 -38.26
C SER A 32 -10.63 21.55 -37.27
N TYR A 33 -10.22 21.94 -36.05
CA TYR A 33 -11.11 22.52 -35.03
C TYR A 33 -11.18 24.05 -35.07
N HIS A 34 -10.46 24.69 -36.00
CA HIS A 34 -10.46 26.14 -36.23
C HIS A 34 -10.84 26.49 -37.68
N ASN A 35 -11.93 25.89 -38.19
CA ASN A 35 -12.46 26.13 -39.53
C ASN A 35 -11.43 25.99 -40.68
N GLY A 36 -10.40 25.17 -40.50
CA GLY A 36 -9.33 24.98 -41.48
C GLY A 36 -8.31 26.10 -41.56
N LEU A 37 -8.24 27.01 -40.57
CA LEU A 37 -7.22 28.06 -40.55
C LEU A 37 -5.81 27.47 -40.42
N SER A 38 -4.88 28.06 -41.17
CA SER A 38 -3.46 27.73 -41.09
C SER A 38 -2.90 28.06 -39.70
N CYS A 39 -2.04 27.18 -39.19
CA CYS A 39 -1.34 27.38 -37.94
C CYS A 39 0.05 26.76 -37.96
N LYS A 40 0.94 27.27 -37.10
CA LYS A 40 2.30 26.77 -36.91
C LYS A 40 2.58 26.50 -35.43
N ILE A 41 3.54 25.63 -35.16
CA ILE A 41 4.11 25.49 -33.82
C ILE A 41 4.96 26.73 -33.53
N PHE A 42 4.70 27.43 -32.42
CA PHE A 42 5.42 28.66 -32.07
C PHE A 42 6.38 28.53 -30.87
N ASP A 43 6.31 27.41 -30.13
CA ASP A 43 7.22 27.10 -29.03
C ASP A 43 7.52 25.59 -29.02
N THR A 44 8.66 25.21 -28.43
CA THR A 44 9.04 23.81 -28.27
C THR A 44 8.01 23.10 -27.38
N PRO A 45 7.57 21.87 -27.73
CA PRO A 45 6.68 21.10 -26.87
C PRO A 45 7.21 21.01 -25.43
N LYS A 46 6.38 21.39 -24.47
CA LYS A 46 6.68 21.28 -23.03
C LYS A 46 5.99 20.06 -22.47
N HIS A 47 6.50 19.51 -21.38
CA HIS A 47 5.86 18.37 -20.75
C HIS A 47 5.92 18.45 -19.22
N GLY A 48 4.85 17.96 -18.60
CA GLY A 48 4.78 17.74 -17.16
C GLY A 48 5.15 16.32 -16.77
N SER A 49 4.57 15.86 -15.66
CA SER A 49 4.64 14.47 -15.21
C SER A 49 3.75 13.53 -16.04
N PHE A 50 2.59 14.03 -16.49
CA PHE A 50 1.52 13.24 -17.09
C PHE A 50 1.11 13.66 -18.51
N ASN A 51 1.47 14.86 -18.96
CA ASN A 51 1.02 15.39 -20.24
C ASN A 51 2.16 16.06 -21.00
N VAL A 52 2.04 16.09 -22.33
CA VAL A 52 2.82 16.92 -23.25
C VAL A 52 1.90 18.02 -23.78
N CYS A 53 2.40 19.25 -23.83
CA CYS A 53 1.71 20.41 -24.36
C CYS A 53 2.44 20.89 -25.60
N VAL A 54 1.72 20.92 -26.73
CA VAL A 54 2.19 21.45 -28.01
C VAL A 54 1.49 22.78 -28.28
N PHE A 55 2.26 23.81 -28.60
CA PHE A 55 1.77 25.19 -28.68
C PHE A 55 1.58 25.62 -30.13
N VAL A 56 0.35 25.97 -30.51
CA VAL A 56 -0.02 26.34 -31.89
C VAL A 56 -0.43 27.81 -31.96
N GLU A 57 -0.02 28.50 -33.02
CA GLU A 57 -0.37 29.89 -33.33
C GLU A 57 -1.05 29.91 -34.70
N PHE A 58 -2.25 30.47 -34.76
CA PHE A 58 -3.04 30.62 -35.98
C PHE A 58 -2.71 31.94 -36.69
N ASP A 59 -2.85 31.94 -38.01
CA ASP A 59 -2.63 33.11 -38.86
C ASP A 59 -3.81 34.09 -38.80
N THR A 60 -4.13 34.59 -37.60
CA THR A 60 -5.15 35.63 -37.34
C THR A 60 -4.50 36.97 -36.96
N ASN A 61 -5.29 38.05 -36.95
CA ASN A 61 -4.82 39.37 -36.53
C ASN A 61 -5.75 39.98 -35.45
N PRO A 62 -5.32 40.04 -34.16
CA PRO A 62 -4.05 39.53 -33.63
C PRO A 62 -3.96 37.99 -33.66
N PRO A 63 -2.75 37.40 -33.55
CA PRO A 63 -2.58 35.95 -33.57
C PRO A 63 -3.28 35.27 -32.39
N GLU A 64 -4.13 34.30 -32.68
CA GLU A 64 -4.75 33.42 -31.69
C GLU A 64 -3.83 32.24 -31.41
N ARG A 65 -3.71 31.85 -30.15
CA ARG A 65 -2.81 30.78 -29.71
C ARG A 65 -3.56 29.74 -28.89
N TRP A 66 -3.36 28.47 -29.22
CA TRP A 66 -3.93 27.34 -28.49
C TRP A 66 -2.83 26.39 -27.99
N VAL A 67 -3.20 25.53 -27.04
CA VAL A 67 -2.40 24.42 -26.54
C VAL A 67 -3.11 23.11 -26.85
N VAL A 68 -2.40 22.20 -27.51
CA VAL A 68 -2.82 20.81 -27.68
C VAL A 68 -2.13 19.98 -26.59
N ARG A 69 -2.90 19.52 -25.63
CA ARG A 69 -2.46 18.73 -24.48
C ARG A 69 -2.72 17.25 -24.74
N ILE A 70 -1.66 16.45 -24.66
CA ILE A 70 -1.67 15.01 -24.95
C ILE A 70 -1.17 14.24 -23.72
N PRO A 71 -1.97 13.33 -23.14
CA PRO A 71 -1.54 12.49 -22.03
C PRO A 71 -0.40 11.55 -22.42
N LEU A 72 0.49 11.28 -21.47
CA LEU A 72 1.61 10.35 -21.61
C LEU A 72 1.14 8.92 -21.32
N PRO A 73 1.05 8.01 -22.32
CA PRO A 73 0.40 6.71 -22.14
C PRO A 73 1.05 5.82 -21.08
N THR A 74 2.36 5.95 -20.88
CA THR A 74 3.13 5.13 -19.92
C THR A 74 3.10 5.66 -18.48
N ARG A 75 2.42 6.79 -18.23
CA ARG A 75 2.34 7.42 -16.90
C ARG A 75 0.93 7.79 -16.48
N ALA A 76 0.01 7.96 -17.42
CA ALA A 76 -1.40 8.13 -17.16
C ALA A 76 -2.10 6.76 -17.33
N VAL A 77 -2.49 6.14 -16.21
CA VAL A 77 -3.56 5.14 -16.22
C VAL A 77 -4.88 5.89 -16.39
N TRP A 78 -5.83 5.30 -17.12
CA TRP A 78 -7.20 5.81 -17.27
C TRP A 78 -7.27 7.23 -17.80
N ILE A 79 -6.62 7.36 -18.94
CA ILE A 79 -6.47 8.62 -19.66
C ILE A 79 -7.82 9.26 -19.91
N ASP A 80 -8.80 8.48 -20.35
CA ASP A 80 -10.11 8.99 -20.75
C ASP A 80 -10.90 9.47 -19.54
N GLU A 81 -10.85 8.73 -18.43
CA GLU A 81 -11.50 9.12 -17.19
C GLU A 81 -10.88 10.40 -16.61
N ARG A 82 -9.56 10.57 -16.71
CA ARG A 82 -8.86 11.78 -16.23
C ARG A 82 -9.17 13.00 -17.10
N ILE A 83 -9.24 12.82 -18.43
CA ILE A 83 -9.70 13.86 -19.35
C ILE A 83 -11.14 14.24 -19.04
N GLU A 84 -12.03 13.27 -18.84
CA GLU A 84 -13.42 13.55 -18.50
C GLU A 84 -13.55 14.37 -17.22
N THR A 85 -12.83 14.00 -16.16
CA THR A 85 -12.82 14.75 -14.89
C THR A 85 -12.29 16.17 -15.08
N GLN A 86 -11.21 16.33 -15.85
CA GLN A 86 -10.65 17.64 -16.16
C GLN A 86 -11.68 18.50 -16.91
N LEU A 87 -12.33 17.96 -17.94
CA LEU A 87 -13.33 18.65 -18.74
C LEU A 87 -14.54 19.06 -17.89
N ALA A 88 -15.12 18.12 -17.13
CA ALA A 88 -16.25 18.39 -16.24
C ALA A 88 -15.92 19.49 -15.24
N THR A 89 -14.76 19.41 -14.59
CA THR A 89 -14.38 20.39 -13.58
C THR A 89 -14.11 21.77 -14.19
N MET A 90 -13.40 21.85 -15.31
CA MET A 90 -13.16 23.12 -15.99
C MET A 90 -14.48 23.77 -16.42
N ARG A 91 -15.43 23.00 -16.97
CA ARG A 91 -16.75 23.53 -17.35
C ARG A 91 -17.54 24.02 -16.12
N TYR A 92 -17.54 23.25 -15.04
CA TYR A 92 -18.24 23.60 -13.81
C TYR A 92 -17.67 24.87 -13.15
N VAL A 93 -16.34 24.93 -12.99
CA VAL A 93 -15.66 26.07 -12.36
C VAL A 93 -15.85 27.35 -13.19
N THR A 94 -15.71 27.28 -14.51
CA THR A 94 -15.96 28.43 -15.40
C THR A 94 -17.40 28.95 -15.30
N ALA A 95 -18.38 28.07 -15.13
CA ALA A 95 -19.79 28.46 -15.04
C ALA A 95 -20.20 28.98 -13.66
N LYS A 96 -19.55 28.53 -12.58
CA LYS A 96 -19.96 28.81 -11.19
C LYS A 96 -19.08 29.81 -10.46
N THR A 97 -17.94 30.19 -11.04
CA THR A 97 -16.96 31.06 -10.39
C THR A 97 -16.39 32.08 -11.38
N THR A 98 -15.63 33.05 -10.88
CA THR A 98 -14.81 33.95 -11.67
C THR A 98 -13.34 33.50 -11.70
N ILE A 99 -13.04 32.26 -11.29
CA ILE A 99 -11.68 31.71 -11.35
C ILE A 99 -11.29 31.61 -12.83
N PRO A 100 -10.15 32.18 -13.24
CA PRO A 100 -9.75 32.16 -14.64
C PRO A 100 -9.31 30.75 -15.04
N VAL A 101 -10.03 30.13 -15.96
CA VAL A 101 -9.77 28.78 -16.48
C VAL A 101 -9.67 28.86 -18.01
N PRO A 102 -8.65 28.26 -18.66
CA PRO A 102 -8.54 28.27 -20.11
C PRO A 102 -9.77 27.69 -20.80
N ARG A 103 -10.26 28.32 -21.87
CA ARG A 103 -11.40 27.80 -22.64
C ARG A 103 -11.00 26.53 -23.37
N ILE A 104 -11.87 25.52 -23.35
CA ILE A 104 -11.72 24.32 -24.16
C ILE A 104 -12.30 24.58 -25.55
N HIS A 105 -11.54 24.26 -26.60
CA HIS A 105 -11.98 24.32 -27.99
C HIS A 105 -12.40 22.96 -28.53
N ALA A 106 -11.65 21.93 -28.18
CA ALA A 106 -11.91 20.56 -28.61
C ALA A 106 -11.29 19.55 -27.65
N TYR A 107 -11.76 18.32 -27.70
CA TYR A 107 -11.18 17.20 -26.98
C TYR A 107 -11.49 15.92 -27.75
N SER A 108 -10.74 14.86 -27.43
CA SER A 108 -11.07 13.51 -27.85
C SER A 108 -10.61 12.54 -26.78
N PHE A 109 -11.41 11.49 -26.57
CA PHE A 109 -11.00 10.32 -25.80
C PHE A 109 -10.10 9.42 -26.65
N THR A 110 -9.54 8.37 -26.07
CA THR A 110 -8.61 7.49 -26.79
C THR A 110 -9.32 6.77 -27.93
N GLN A 111 -10.56 6.31 -27.69
CA GLN A 111 -11.41 5.76 -28.73
C GLN A 111 -11.85 6.87 -29.70
N ASP A 112 -11.72 6.62 -31.01
CA ASP A 112 -12.06 7.52 -32.11
C ASP A 112 -11.17 8.78 -32.23
N SER A 113 -10.02 8.82 -31.54
CA SER A 113 -9.09 9.93 -31.70
C SER A 113 -8.41 9.94 -33.07
N PRO A 114 -8.38 11.09 -33.78
CA PRO A 114 -7.67 11.26 -35.05
C PRO A 114 -6.13 11.15 -34.95
N ILE A 115 -5.57 11.10 -33.73
CA ILE A 115 -4.13 10.97 -33.50
C ILE A 115 -3.77 9.72 -32.67
N ASP A 116 -4.67 8.74 -32.62
CA ASP A 116 -4.53 7.47 -31.88
C ASP A 116 -4.27 7.62 -30.36
N THR A 117 -4.56 8.80 -29.81
CA THR A 117 -4.43 9.10 -28.39
C THR A 117 -5.39 10.20 -27.99
N ALA A 118 -5.90 10.16 -26.75
CA ALA A 118 -6.75 11.23 -26.24
C ALA A 118 -6.02 12.58 -26.22
N PHE A 119 -6.77 13.69 -26.28
CA PHE A 119 -6.23 15.04 -26.20
C PHE A 119 -7.25 16.06 -25.71
N ILE A 120 -6.74 17.23 -25.30
CA ILE A 120 -7.54 18.44 -25.08
C ILE A 120 -6.88 19.61 -25.83
N ILE A 121 -7.66 20.35 -26.61
CA ILE A 121 -7.28 21.62 -27.24
C ILE A 121 -7.92 22.75 -26.45
N MET A 122 -7.12 23.68 -25.95
CA MET A 122 -7.58 24.78 -25.10
C MET A 122 -6.82 26.08 -25.40
N ASP A 123 -7.32 27.21 -24.90
CA ASP A 123 -6.62 28.49 -24.99
C ASP A 123 -5.17 28.39 -24.47
N TYR A 124 -4.23 29.00 -25.19
CA TYR A 124 -2.93 29.34 -24.62
C TYR A 124 -3.06 30.62 -23.82
N VAL A 125 -2.84 30.52 -22.51
CA VAL A 125 -2.85 31.69 -21.63
C VAL A 125 -1.43 32.23 -21.51
N GLN A 126 -1.23 33.47 -21.95
CA GLN A 126 0.02 34.19 -21.75
C GLN A 126 0.17 34.56 -20.27
N GLY A 127 1.16 34.00 -19.61
CA GLY A 127 1.46 34.30 -18.21
C GLY A 127 2.73 33.62 -17.73
N GLN A 128 3.15 33.99 -16.53
CA GLN A 128 4.35 33.53 -15.86
C GLN A 128 3.97 32.76 -14.60
N THR A 129 4.71 31.70 -14.27
CA THR A 129 4.51 31.02 -12.98
C THR A 129 5.11 31.87 -11.85
N LEU A 130 4.69 31.63 -10.61
CA LEU A 130 5.32 32.28 -9.45
C LEU A 130 6.85 32.09 -9.41
N LYS A 131 7.34 30.92 -9.84
CA LYS A 131 8.78 30.65 -9.92
C LYS A 131 9.49 31.58 -10.90
N ASP A 132 8.88 31.86 -12.04
CA ASP A 132 9.44 32.72 -13.10
C ASP A 132 9.50 34.17 -12.61
N LEU A 133 8.49 34.59 -11.83
CA LEU A 133 8.41 35.89 -11.14
C LEU A 133 9.33 35.99 -9.91
N GLY A 134 10.21 35.01 -9.68
CA GLY A 134 11.22 35.06 -8.62
C GLY A 134 10.80 34.44 -7.28
N PHE A 135 9.57 33.93 -7.15
CA PHE A 135 9.10 33.19 -5.97
C PHE A 135 9.65 31.75 -5.98
N LYS A 136 10.93 31.58 -5.64
CA LYS A 136 11.62 30.29 -5.73
C LYS A 136 11.41 29.40 -4.50
N LYS A 137 10.91 28.17 -4.70
CA LYS A 137 10.77 27.14 -3.66
C LYS A 137 12.09 26.90 -2.91
N GLY A 138 12.04 26.87 -1.58
CA GLY A 138 13.20 26.61 -0.72
C GLY A 138 14.10 27.82 -0.47
N LYS A 139 13.88 28.93 -1.17
CA LYS A 139 14.24 30.25 -0.67
C LYS A 139 13.00 30.75 0.05
N LYS A 140 13.09 31.05 1.36
CA LYS A 140 11.99 31.74 2.05
C LYS A 140 11.56 32.90 1.16
N TRP A 141 10.29 32.98 0.78
CA TRP A 141 9.77 34.10 -0.01
C TRP A 141 10.02 35.46 0.67
N ARG A 142 10.43 35.40 1.95
CA ARG A 142 10.94 36.51 2.73
C ARG A 142 12.34 36.24 3.27
N THR A 143 13.27 37.10 2.91
CA THR A 143 14.26 37.61 3.86
C THR A 143 13.50 38.36 4.95
N TYR A 144 13.44 37.77 6.14
CA TYR A 144 13.04 38.31 7.45
C TYR A 144 12.31 39.69 7.48
N THR A 145 11.02 39.65 7.87
CA THR A 145 10.25 40.64 8.69
C THR A 145 9.04 41.42 8.12
N ARG A 146 8.76 41.60 6.81
CA ARG A 146 7.51 42.30 6.37
C ARG A 146 6.87 41.79 5.06
N PRO A 147 5.53 41.84 4.93
CA PRO A 147 4.86 41.64 3.64
C PRO A 147 5.28 42.69 2.62
N THR A 148 5.61 42.27 1.42
CA THR A 148 5.74 43.16 0.26
C THR A 148 4.36 43.36 -0.36
N GLU A 149 4.18 44.46 -1.09
CA GLU A 149 2.98 44.72 -1.88
C GLU A 149 2.63 43.54 -2.80
N ALA A 150 3.64 42.97 -3.46
CA ALA A 150 3.51 41.76 -4.27
C ALA A 150 2.95 40.56 -3.48
N THR A 151 3.44 40.28 -2.27
CA THR A 151 2.91 39.17 -1.45
C THR A 151 1.50 39.44 -0.95
N ASN A 152 1.14 40.69 -0.65
CA ASN A 152 -0.22 41.06 -0.26
C ASN A 152 -1.19 40.88 -1.44
N LYS A 153 -0.79 41.31 -2.65
CA LYS A 153 -1.56 41.11 -3.87
C LYS A 153 -1.75 39.62 -4.18
N LEU A 154 -0.71 38.81 -4.02
CA LEU A 154 -0.80 37.36 -4.15
C LEU A 154 -1.78 36.74 -3.14
N HIS A 155 -1.66 37.09 -1.86
CA HIS A 155 -2.58 36.59 -0.81
C HIS A 155 -4.02 37.02 -1.07
N SER A 156 -4.27 38.24 -1.54
CA SER A 156 -5.63 38.69 -1.88
C SER A 156 -6.26 37.81 -2.96
N GLN A 157 -5.54 37.55 -4.05
CA GLN A 157 -6.05 36.75 -5.16
C GLN A 157 -6.18 35.27 -4.82
N LEU A 158 -5.24 34.73 -4.04
CA LEU A 158 -5.38 33.38 -3.49
C LEU A 158 -6.57 33.29 -2.54
N SER A 159 -6.86 34.33 -1.75
CA SER A 159 -8.03 34.36 -0.88
C SER A 159 -9.30 34.26 -1.72
N ASP A 160 -9.41 35.05 -2.78
CA ASP A 160 -10.57 35.02 -3.68
C ASP A 160 -10.77 33.65 -4.34
N LEU A 161 -9.68 33.00 -4.74
CA LEU A 161 -9.70 31.65 -5.30
C LEU A 161 -10.23 30.63 -4.30
N TYR A 162 -9.68 30.61 -3.08
CA TYR A 162 -10.09 29.63 -2.06
C TYR A 162 -11.50 29.91 -1.52
N ILE A 163 -11.90 31.18 -1.39
CA ILE A 163 -13.27 31.57 -1.01
C ILE A 163 -14.27 31.02 -2.01
N GLN A 164 -14.00 31.17 -3.32
CA GLN A 164 -14.87 30.65 -4.37
C GLN A 164 -14.92 29.13 -4.40
N LEU A 165 -13.77 28.45 -4.30
CA LEU A 165 -13.73 26.99 -4.21
C LEU A 165 -14.51 26.46 -3.00
N ARG A 166 -14.38 27.11 -1.85
CA ARG A 166 -15.11 26.73 -0.64
C ARG A 166 -16.63 26.85 -0.81
N GLN A 167 -17.12 27.78 -1.63
CA GLN A 167 -18.57 27.95 -1.86
C GLN A 167 -19.17 26.86 -2.75
N LEU A 168 -18.36 26.10 -3.48
CA LEU A 168 -18.82 25.00 -4.32
C LEU A 168 -19.09 23.78 -3.42
N GLU A 169 -20.33 23.66 -2.94
CA GLU A 169 -20.77 22.56 -2.08
C GLU A 169 -21.49 21.47 -2.86
N PHE A 170 -21.25 20.22 -2.48
CA PHE A 170 -21.76 19.02 -3.13
C PHE A 170 -22.38 18.07 -2.10
N PRO A 171 -23.31 17.20 -2.51
CA PRO A 171 -23.98 16.26 -1.61
C PRO A 171 -23.11 15.08 -1.18
N GLU A 172 -22.02 14.79 -1.90
CA GLU A 172 -21.17 13.62 -1.69
C GLU A 172 -19.73 13.85 -2.14
N ILE A 173 -18.81 12.96 -1.74
CA ILE A 173 -17.39 12.97 -2.14
C ILE A 173 -17.18 12.23 -3.46
N GLY A 174 -16.15 12.61 -4.22
CA GLY A 174 -15.79 11.94 -5.47
C GLY A 174 -15.10 12.88 -6.46
N ALA A 175 -15.31 12.67 -7.76
CA ALA A 175 -14.84 13.55 -8.83
C ALA A 175 -16.00 14.04 -9.68
N LEU A 176 -15.90 15.23 -10.26
CA LEU A 176 -16.93 15.75 -11.16
C LEU A 176 -16.92 15.01 -12.49
N GLY A 177 -18.11 14.69 -13.00
CA GLY A 177 -18.27 13.98 -14.27
C GLY A 177 -19.24 14.60 -15.24
N LEU A 178 -19.02 14.31 -16.52
CA LEU A 178 -19.88 14.79 -17.59
C LEU A 178 -21.17 13.95 -17.62
N PRO A 179 -22.32 14.56 -17.94
CA PRO A 179 -23.54 13.80 -18.12
C PRO A 179 -23.45 12.94 -19.39
N VAL A 180 -24.16 11.82 -19.36
CA VAL A 180 -24.35 10.95 -20.53
C VAL A 180 -25.62 11.38 -21.27
N VAL A 181 -25.48 11.76 -22.53
CA VAL A 181 -26.57 12.13 -23.44
C VAL A 181 -26.49 11.20 -24.64
N ASP A 182 -27.60 10.53 -24.98
CA ASP A 182 -27.68 9.55 -26.08
C ASP A 182 -26.60 8.44 -26.01
N GLY A 183 -26.25 8.02 -24.80
CA GLY A 183 -25.26 6.96 -24.56
C GLY A 183 -23.79 7.40 -24.70
N LYS A 184 -23.52 8.70 -24.88
CA LYS A 184 -22.16 9.26 -24.93
C LYS A 184 -21.97 10.39 -23.92
N LEU A 185 -20.75 10.56 -23.43
CA LEU A 185 -20.40 11.69 -22.56
C LEU A 185 -20.49 13.00 -23.35
N SER A 186 -21.25 13.96 -22.83
CA SER A 186 -21.40 15.27 -23.47
C SER A 186 -20.67 16.34 -22.67
N TYR A 187 -19.65 16.93 -23.29
CA TYR A 187 -19.07 18.17 -22.76
C TYR A 187 -20.04 19.33 -22.91
N ASP A 188 -20.85 19.37 -23.97
CA ASP A 188 -21.84 20.43 -24.17
C ASP A 188 -23.11 20.16 -23.34
N CYS A 189 -23.02 20.47 -22.05
CA CYS A 189 -24.07 20.28 -21.06
C CYS A 189 -24.27 21.52 -20.18
N SER A 190 -25.37 21.60 -19.44
CA SER A 190 -25.45 22.61 -18.37
C SER A 190 -24.44 22.27 -17.28
N ALA A 191 -23.81 23.28 -16.68
CA ALA A 191 -23.01 23.06 -15.47
C ALA A 191 -23.87 22.49 -14.32
N ASP A 192 -25.17 22.72 -14.34
CA ASP A 192 -26.12 22.13 -13.39
C ASP A 192 -26.40 20.64 -13.63
N ASP A 193 -25.95 20.07 -14.75
CA ASP A 193 -26.06 18.62 -15.03
C ASP A 193 -24.80 17.85 -14.61
N ILE A 194 -23.71 18.57 -14.32
CA ILE A 194 -22.47 17.98 -13.80
C ILE A 194 -22.72 17.51 -12.37
N ARG A 195 -22.34 16.26 -12.11
CA ARG A 195 -22.55 15.58 -10.82
C ARG A 195 -21.25 14.99 -10.34
N VAL A 196 -21.22 14.67 -9.05
CA VAL A 196 -20.17 13.83 -8.49
C VAL A 196 -20.38 12.41 -9.02
N CYS A 197 -19.32 11.80 -9.51
CA CYS A 197 -19.34 10.42 -10.00
C CYS A 197 -18.49 9.54 -9.09
N HIS A 198 -19.06 8.41 -8.66
CA HIS A 198 -18.33 7.35 -7.97
C HIS A 198 -17.58 6.48 -8.98
N ARG A 199 -16.57 7.05 -9.63
CA ARG A 199 -15.79 6.28 -10.60
C ARG A 199 -14.84 5.32 -9.87
N PRO A 200 -14.64 4.09 -10.38
CA PRO A 200 -13.59 3.21 -9.89
C PRO A 200 -12.23 3.79 -10.30
N LEU A 201 -11.77 4.75 -9.52
CA LEU A 201 -10.46 5.37 -9.61
C LEU A 201 -9.36 4.32 -9.24
N SER A 202 -8.98 3.27 -9.98
CA SER A 202 -7.69 2.56 -9.74
C SER A 202 -6.62 3.50 -9.19
N ILE A 203 -6.25 3.21 -7.93
CA ILE A 203 -5.38 3.99 -7.05
C ILE A 203 -6.05 5.16 -6.26
N GLU A 204 -7.25 5.63 -6.60
CA GLU A 204 -8.16 6.43 -5.74
C GLU A 204 -9.58 5.80 -5.47
N VAL A 205 -9.82 4.49 -5.72
CA VAL A 205 -11.17 3.82 -5.80
C VAL A 205 -11.95 3.86 -4.48
N ALA A 206 -11.31 4.02 -3.34
CA ALA A 206 -11.98 3.77 -2.05
C ALA A 206 -12.76 4.98 -1.49
N MET A 207 -13.24 5.91 -2.33
CA MET A 207 -13.99 7.10 -1.90
C MET A 207 -15.46 6.83 -1.50
N GLN A 208 -15.68 5.93 -0.54
CA GLN A 208 -16.79 6.06 0.41
C GLN A 208 -16.28 6.49 1.81
N GLU A 209 -14.97 6.35 2.05
CA GLU A 209 -14.26 6.84 3.25
C GLU A 209 -12.89 7.34 2.78
N LEU A 210 -12.81 8.59 2.29
CA LEU A 210 -11.59 9.14 1.66
C LEU A 210 -10.33 8.93 2.52
N GLU A 211 -10.47 9.05 3.83
CA GLU A 211 -9.37 8.92 4.77
C GLU A 211 -8.92 7.47 4.95
N ASP A 212 -9.85 6.53 5.15
CA ASP A 212 -9.51 5.10 5.23
C ASP A 212 -8.97 4.57 3.90
N ALA A 213 -9.46 5.09 2.77
CA ALA A 213 -8.90 4.85 1.45
C ALA A 213 -7.45 5.30 1.33
N LEU A 214 -7.16 6.56 1.69
CA LEU A 214 -5.81 7.13 1.62
C LEU A 214 -4.85 6.40 2.57
N LEU A 215 -5.32 6.02 3.76
CA LEU A 215 -4.56 5.22 4.72
C LEU A 215 -4.29 3.81 4.19
N TRP A 216 -5.30 3.15 3.61
CA TRP A 216 -5.15 1.83 3.01
C TRP A 216 -4.20 1.85 1.81
N LEU A 217 -4.31 2.87 0.94
CA LEU A 217 -3.41 3.07 -0.20
C LEU A 217 -1.99 3.32 0.27
N ALA A 218 -1.81 4.15 1.28
CA ALA A 218 -0.51 4.36 1.91
C ALA A 218 0.07 3.03 2.40
N GLU A 219 -0.73 2.21 3.09
CA GLU A 219 -0.30 0.91 3.62
C GLU A 219 0.03 -0.08 2.51
N ASN A 220 -0.79 -0.11 1.45
CA ASN A 220 -0.56 -0.96 0.29
C ASN A 220 0.67 -0.50 -0.51
N GLU A 221 0.89 0.81 -0.72
CA GLU A 221 2.12 1.34 -1.33
C GLU A 221 3.33 0.90 -0.51
N PHE A 222 3.27 1.04 0.81
CA PHE A 222 4.35 0.60 1.68
C PHE A 222 4.57 -0.91 1.64
N ASP A 223 3.50 -1.72 1.62
CA ASP A 223 3.54 -3.19 1.52
C ASP A 223 3.98 -3.69 0.14
N LYS A 224 3.70 -2.98 -0.94
CA LYS A 224 4.07 -3.39 -2.31
C LYS A 224 5.35 -2.75 -2.81
N SER A 225 5.78 -1.64 -2.21
CA SER A 225 7.01 -0.96 -2.62
C SER A 225 8.22 -1.83 -2.28
N PRO A 226 9.10 -2.09 -3.27
CA PRO A 226 10.36 -2.76 -3.04
C PRO A 226 11.42 -1.82 -2.42
N ASP A 227 11.20 -0.49 -2.41
CA ASP A 227 12.07 0.48 -1.73
C ASP A 227 11.23 1.43 -0.85
N PRO A 228 10.80 0.99 0.34
CA PRO A 228 10.05 1.83 1.28
C PRO A 228 10.93 2.83 2.04
N GLY A 229 12.25 2.87 1.78
CA GLY A 229 13.16 3.85 2.33
C GLY A 229 13.65 3.59 3.77
N LEU A 230 13.71 2.33 4.20
CA LEU A 230 14.16 1.95 5.54
C LEU A 230 15.62 2.35 5.83
N ASP A 231 16.44 2.44 4.78
CA ASP A 231 17.83 2.91 4.83
C ASP A 231 17.99 4.35 5.36
N LYS A 232 17.01 5.22 5.10
CA LYS A 232 17.05 6.63 5.56
C LYS A 232 16.29 6.84 6.87
N ARG A 233 15.16 6.17 7.02
CA ARG A 233 14.17 6.44 8.07
C ARG A 233 14.21 5.43 9.23
N GLY A 234 14.91 4.30 9.05
CA GLY A 234 14.91 3.20 10.01
C GLY A 234 13.63 2.38 9.94
N GLY A 235 13.79 1.06 10.04
CA GLY A 235 12.70 0.09 9.90
C GLY A 235 11.61 0.25 10.95
N ARG A 236 12.01 0.22 12.23
CA ARG A 236 11.11 0.33 13.38
C ARG A 236 10.39 1.67 13.41
N ASN A 237 11.13 2.77 13.21
CA ASN A 237 10.57 4.12 13.19
C ASN A 237 9.53 4.30 12.08
N SER A 238 9.75 3.69 10.91
CA SER A 238 8.81 3.77 9.78
C SER A 238 7.51 3.04 10.08
N LEU A 239 7.57 1.85 10.67
CA LEU A 239 6.37 1.11 11.08
C LEU A 239 5.60 1.82 12.20
N TYR A 240 6.33 2.34 13.19
CA TYR A 240 5.75 3.06 14.32
C TYR A 240 5.02 4.31 13.85
N ALA A 241 5.68 5.17 13.06
CA ALA A 241 5.08 6.39 12.54
C ALA A 241 3.82 6.12 11.73
N ARG A 242 3.84 5.11 10.85
CA ARG A 242 2.66 4.77 10.03
C ARG A 242 1.49 4.27 10.87
N HIS A 243 1.76 3.38 11.84
CA HIS A 243 0.74 2.87 12.75
C HIS A 243 0.10 4.00 13.56
N HIS A 244 0.92 4.81 14.22
CA HIS A 244 0.45 5.86 15.12
C HIS A 244 -0.13 7.06 14.36
N PHE A 245 0.37 7.39 13.16
CA PHE A 245 -0.27 8.35 12.27
C PHE A 245 -1.69 7.91 11.89
N ARG A 246 -1.86 6.67 11.44
CA ARG A 246 -3.18 6.11 11.11
C ARG A 246 -4.13 6.22 12.30
N ARG A 247 -3.68 5.81 13.48
CA ARG A 247 -4.45 5.92 14.71
C ARG A 247 -4.81 7.35 15.06
N TYR A 248 -3.87 8.28 14.98
CA TYR A 248 -4.15 9.69 15.23
C TYR A 248 -5.19 10.25 14.25
N VAL A 249 -5.10 9.91 12.97
CA VAL A 249 -6.07 10.34 11.96
C VAL A 249 -7.47 9.87 12.34
N LEU A 250 -7.64 8.57 12.59
CA LEU A 250 -8.95 7.96 12.84
C LEU A 250 -9.52 8.26 14.23
N ASP A 251 -8.68 8.19 15.27
CA ASP A 251 -9.12 8.28 16.66
C ASP A 251 -9.23 9.74 17.14
N THR A 252 -8.61 10.72 16.46
CA THR A 252 -8.44 12.08 16.98
C THR A 252 -8.64 13.20 15.96
N TRP A 253 -8.09 13.10 14.75
CA TRP A 253 -8.08 14.21 13.79
C TRP A 253 -9.36 14.30 12.95
N LEU A 254 -9.95 13.16 12.60
CA LEU A 254 -11.24 13.11 11.92
C LEU A 254 -12.35 13.69 12.80
N ASP A 255 -13.11 14.61 12.22
CA ASP A 255 -14.25 15.23 12.87
C ASP A 255 -15.55 14.57 12.39
N SER A 256 -16.00 13.55 13.13
CA SER A 256 -17.25 12.83 12.82
C SER A 256 -18.49 13.74 12.77
N ALA A 257 -18.44 14.96 13.32
CA ALA A 257 -19.55 15.90 13.25
C ALA A 257 -19.81 16.40 11.81
N VAL A 258 -18.83 16.29 10.91
CA VAL A 258 -18.92 16.74 9.51
C VAL A 258 -18.93 15.59 8.49
N ASP A 259 -19.20 14.35 8.92
CA ASP A 259 -19.29 13.18 8.03
C ASP A 259 -20.38 13.31 6.95
N LYS A 260 -21.38 14.16 7.19
CA LYS A 260 -22.46 14.45 6.23
C LYS A 260 -22.19 15.72 5.41
N GLY A 261 -20.96 16.20 5.42
CA GLY A 261 -20.53 17.41 4.75
C GLY A 261 -20.46 18.65 5.67
N PRO A 262 -20.22 19.83 5.09
CA PRO A 262 -20.22 20.09 3.65
C PRO A 262 -19.02 19.46 2.91
N PHE A 263 -19.29 18.96 1.70
CA PHE A 263 -18.25 18.50 0.77
C PHE A 263 -18.00 19.58 -0.26
N VAL A 264 -16.73 19.82 -0.60
CA VAL A 264 -16.29 21.00 -1.36
C VAL A 264 -15.30 20.61 -2.45
N LEU A 265 -15.25 21.40 -3.53
CA LEU A 265 -14.29 21.19 -4.60
C LEU A 265 -12.87 21.61 -4.16
N MET A 266 -11.93 20.68 -4.28
CA MET A 266 -10.51 20.91 -4.14
C MET A 266 -9.84 20.69 -5.49
N HIS A 267 -8.92 21.57 -5.87
CA HIS A 267 -8.17 21.42 -7.12
C HIS A 267 -7.20 20.21 -7.10
N GLY A 268 -6.76 19.77 -5.92
CA GLY A 268 -5.78 18.69 -5.74
C GLY A 268 -4.34 19.17 -5.81
N ASP A 269 -3.89 19.64 -6.98
CA ASP A 269 -2.46 19.95 -7.20
C ASP A 269 -1.96 21.27 -6.59
N ILE A 270 -2.80 22.31 -6.51
CA ILE A 270 -2.35 23.63 -5.98
C ILE A 270 -1.95 23.57 -4.51
N LEU A 271 -2.37 22.52 -3.77
CA LEU A 271 -1.92 22.27 -2.41
C LEU A 271 -0.38 22.14 -2.35
N MET A 272 0.20 21.42 -3.31
CA MET A 272 1.62 21.04 -3.34
C MET A 272 2.44 21.83 -4.35
N LEU A 273 1.79 22.36 -5.40
CA LEU A 273 2.44 22.96 -6.55
C LEU A 273 1.97 24.39 -6.81
N MET A 274 2.93 25.31 -6.93
CA MET A 274 2.70 26.70 -7.32
C MET A 274 2.72 26.90 -8.85
N SER A 275 3.06 25.87 -9.62
CA SER A 275 3.23 25.94 -11.08
C SER A 275 1.91 26.01 -11.86
N ASN A 276 0.80 25.72 -11.20
CA ASN A 276 -0.51 25.64 -11.83
C ASN A 276 -1.27 26.98 -11.75
N LEU A 277 -0.59 28.04 -11.32
CA LEU A 277 -1.09 29.40 -11.26
C LEU A 277 -0.24 30.27 -12.19
N LEU A 278 -0.89 30.91 -13.17
CA LEU A 278 -0.25 31.84 -14.09
C LEU A 278 -0.62 33.28 -13.75
N PHE A 279 0.37 34.16 -13.84
CA PHE A 279 0.25 35.58 -13.55
C PHE A 279 0.71 36.43 -14.73
N ASP A 280 0.11 37.58 -14.93
CA ASP A 280 0.65 38.60 -15.85
C ASP A 280 1.83 39.37 -15.23
N ASP A 281 2.38 40.33 -15.98
CA ASP A 281 3.50 41.16 -15.56
C ASP A 281 3.17 42.07 -14.37
N ASP A 282 1.87 42.35 -14.15
CA ASP A 282 1.37 43.13 -13.03
C ASP A 282 1.05 42.25 -11.80
N LEU A 283 1.34 40.94 -11.84
CA LEU A 283 0.98 39.96 -10.81
C LEU A 283 -0.52 39.75 -10.63
N ASN A 284 -1.33 39.94 -11.67
CA ASN A 284 -2.72 39.48 -11.66
C ASN A 284 -2.79 37.99 -12.04
N LEU A 285 -3.58 37.20 -11.32
CA LEU A 285 -3.83 35.80 -11.63
C LEU A 285 -4.65 35.72 -12.92
N VAL A 286 -4.07 35.17 -13.99
CA VAL A 286 -4.69 35.08 -15.31
C VAL A 286 -5.12 33.68 -15.70
N ALA A 287 -4.64 32.64 -15.01
CA ALA A 287 -5.16 31.28 -15.16
C ALA A 287 -4.82 30.34 -13.99
N VAL A 288 -5.73 29.40 -13.75
CA VAL A 288 -5.55 28.21 -12.94
C VAL A 288 -5.60 26.97 -13.84
N LEU A 289 -4.52 26.20 -13.87
CA LEU A 289 -4.28 25.10 -14.81
C LEU A 289 -4.37 23.73 -14.10
N ASP A 290 -4.44 22.64 -14.88
CA ASP A 290 -4.32 21.25 -14.38
C ASP A 290 -5.41 20.80 -13.39
N TRP A 291 -6.67 20.95 -13.78
CA TRP A 291 -7.84 20.44 -13.03
C TRP A 291 -8.03 18.91 -13.09
N GLU A 292 -7.09 18.15 -13.67
CA GLU A 292 -7.19 16.69 -13.84
C GLU A 292 -7.14 15.91 -12.52
N TRP A 293 -6.68 16.53 -11.43
CA TRP A 293 -6.59 15.96 -10.08
C TRP A 293 -7.61 16.59 -9.11
N SER A 294 -8.64 17.24 -9.64
CA SER A 294 -9.67 17.86 -8.83
C SER A 294 -10.62 16.84 -8.23
N LEU A 295 -11.03 17.09 -6.99
CA LEU A 295 -11.78 16.16 -6.15
C LEU A 295 -12.81 16.94 -5.35
N VAL A 296 -13.94 16.31 -5.07
CA VAL A 296 -14.89 16.76 -4.05
C VAL A 296 -14.58 16.02 -2.75
N VAL A 297 -14.25 16.78 -1.72
CA VAL A 297 -13.69 16.29 -0.45
C VAL A 297 -14.41 16.91 0.75
N PRO A 298 -14.36 16.32 1.96
CA PRO A 298 -14.84 17.00 3.16
C PRO A 298 -14.18 18.36 3.33
N ALA A 299 -14.92 19.39 3.79
CA ALA A 299 -14.37 20.74 3.97
C ALA A 299 -13.10 20.78 4.85
N GLN A 300 -12.95 19.84 5.78
CA GLN A 300 -11.74 19.65 6.60
C GLN A 300 -10.45 19.41 5.77
N MET A 301 -10.57 18.89 4.55
CA MET A 301 -9.44 18.64 3.64
C MET A 301 -9.00 19.89 2.87
N LEU A 302 -9.85 20.91 2.78
CA LEU A 302 -9.47 22.17 2.15
C LEU A 302 -8.55 22.95 3.10
N VAL A 303 -7.27 23.07 2.75
CA VAL A 303 -6.23 23.67 3.61
C VAL A 303 -5.36 24.68 2.84
N PRO A 304 -4.67 25.60 3.55
CA PRO A 304 -3.72 26.51 2.92
C PRO A 304 -2.63 25.76 2.14
N PRO A 305 -2.12 26.31 1.03
CA PRO A 305 -1.11 25.65 0.23
C PRO A 305 0.20 25.47 1.01
N VAL A 306 0.86 24.31 0.84
CA VAL A 306 2.12 23.95 1.53
C VAL A 306 3.23 24.96 1.24
N TRP A 307 3.18 25.60 0.09
CA TRP A 307 4.16 26.59 -0.35
C TRP A 307 3.82 28.04 0.07
N LEU A 308 2.80 28.28 0.90
CA LEU A 308 2.39 29.63 1.34
C LEU A 308 3.54 30.46 1.93
N SER A 309 4.47 29.82 2.65
CA SER A 309 5.66 30.46 3.24
C SER A 309 6.89 30.47 2.31
N GLY A 310 6.73 30.03 1.06
CA GLY A 310 7.80 29.82 0.07
C GLY A 310 8.57 28.51 0.19
N GLY A 311 8.17 27.68 1.13
CA GLY A 311 8.76 26.37 1.39
C GLY A 311 8.18 25.24 0.54
N GLY A 312 8.69 24.04 0.79
CA GLY A 312 8.03 22.78 0.44
C GLY A 312 7.58 22.05 1.71
N PRO A 313 7.14 20.80 1.60
CA PRO A 313 6.72 19.97 2.74
C PRO A 313 7.66 19.99 3.95
N GLU A 314 8.96 19.79 3.72
CA GLU A 314 9.99 19.80 4.77
C GLU A 314 10.03 21.13 5.55
N TRP A 315 9.78 22.24 4.86
CA TRP A 315 9.79 23.57 5.48
C TRP A 315 8.54 23.84 6.32
N VAL A 316 7.41 23.24 5.98
CA VAL A 316 6.21 23.29 6.82
C VAL A 316 6.49 22.63 8.16
N LEU A 317 7.21 21.50 8.18
CA LEU A 317 7.52 20.77 9.41
C LEU A 317 8.62 21.45 10.23
N ILE A 318 9.77 21.75 9.62
CA ILE A 318 10.90 22.42 10.30
C ILE A 318 10.50 23.81 10.81
N GLY A 319 9.68 24.53 10.03
CA GLY A 319 9.23 25.89 10.30
C GLY A 319 7.76 25.98 10.69
N THR A 320 7.21 25.00 11.41
CA THR A 320 5.77 24.92 11.73
C THR A 320 5.20 26.24 12.27
N SER A 321 5.86 26.87 13.24
CA SER A 321 5.40 28.15 13.80
C SER A 321 5.39 29.30 12.79
N ILE A 322 6.36 29.32 11.87
CA ILE A 322 6.44 30.30 10.78
C ILE A 322 5.30 30.06 9.80
N PHE A 323 5.06 28.80 9.42
CA PHE A 323 3.96 28.44 8.53
C PHE A 323 2.61 28.84 9.14
N CYS A 324 2.32 28.47 10.39
CA CYS A 324 1.08 28.85 11.08
C CYS A 324 0.93 30.38 11.19
N THR A 325 2.03 31.12 11.37
CA THR A 325 2.00 32.60 11.38
C THR A 325 1.58 33.16 10.02
N GLU A 326 2.10 32.61 8.91
CA GLU A 326 1.67 33.02 7.57
C GLU A 326 0.22 32.60 7.29
N VAL A 327 -0.20 31.43 7.78
CA VAL A 327 -1.61 31.01 7.73
C VAL A 327 -2.49 32.04 8.45
N GLY A 328 -2.13 32.51 9.64
CA GLY A 328 -2.90 33.54 10.34
C GLY A 328 -3.01 34.86 9.59
N ARG A 329 -1.95 35.29 8.90
CA ARG A 329 -2.03 36.46 8.01
C ARG A 329 -2.95 36.22 6.83
N PHE A 330 -2.85 35.04 6.23
CA PHE A 330 -3.69 34.66 5.09
C PHE A 330 -5.16 34.54 5.50
N VAL A 331 -5.47 33.96 6.66
CA VAL A 331 -6.82 33.93 7.26
C VAL A 331 -7.33 35.35 7.52
N GLY A 332 -6.48 36.26 7.97
CA GLY A 332 -6.81 37.69 8.08
C GLY A 332 -7.23 38.28 6.73
N THR A 333 -6.43 38.05 5.67
CA THR A 333 -6.77 38.48 4.31
C THR A 333 -8.07 37.84 3.81
N ILE A 334 -8.28 36.55 4.04
CA ILE A 334 -9.52 35.85 3.68
C ILE A 334 -10.71 36.51 4.36
N ARG A 335 -10.63 36.80 5.66
CA ARG A 335 -11.72 37.45 6.41
C ARG A 335 -12.06 38.83 5.85
N ASP A 336 -11.06 39.61 5.45
CA ASP A 336 -11.26 40.93 4.84
C ASP A 336 -11.89 40.80 3.45
N ARG A 337 -11.47 39.79 2.66
CA ARG A 337 -12.03 39.51 1.33
C ARG A 337 -13.46 38.96 1.41
N GLU A 338 -13.76 38.04 2.34
CA GLU A 338 -15.12 37.55 2.57
C GLU A 338 -16.08 38.70 2.91
N ARG A 339 -15.63 39.66 3.73
CA ARG A 339 -16.41 40.87 4.02
C ARG A 339 -16.59 41.76 2.79
N ALA A 340 -15.52 41.99 2.03
CA ALA A 340 -15.57 42.84 0.82
C ALA A 340 -16.48 42.25 -0.26
N LEU A 341 -16.46 40.92 -0.42
CA LEU A 341 -17.32 40.17 -1.34
C LEU A 341 -18.75 39.95 -0.79
N GLN A 342 -19.01 40.31 0.47
CA GLN A 342 -20.29 40.12 1.17
C GLN A 342 -20.74 38.65 1.22
N VAL A 343 -19.79 37.73 1.36
CA VAL A 343 -20.06 36.29 1.45
C VAL A 343 -19.98 35.82 2.89
N PRO A 344 -20.70 34.74 3.28
CA PRO A 344 -20.59 34.17 4.62
C PRO A 344 -19.14 33.78 4.93
N PRO A 345 -18.60 34.08 6.14
CA PRO A 345 -17.20 33.89 6.47
C PRO A 345 -16.85 32.43 6.80
N ARG A 346 -17.18 31.50 5.89
CA ARG A 346 -17.01 30.06 6.11
C ARG A 346 -15.54 29.67 6.17
N LEU A 347 -14.75 30.14 5.20
CA LEU A 347 -13.36 29.73 5.05
C LEU A 347 -12.50 30.31 6.18
N SER A 348 -12.65 31.60 6.50
CA SER A 348 -11.87 32.20 7.59
C SER A 348 -12.19 31.59 8.97
N GLN A 349 -13.44 31.15 9.19
CA GLN A 349 -13.82 30.45 10.42
C GLN A 349 -13.23 29.04 10.49
N GLU A 350 -13.36 28.25 9.42
CA GLU A 350 -12.82 26.89 9.34
C GLU A 350 -11.29 26.87 9.47
N TRP A 351 -10.61 27.86 8.88
CA TRP A 351 -9.16 27.95 8.91
C TRP A 351 -8.59 28.65 10.14
N ALA A 352 -9.41 29.31 10.97
CA ALA A 352 -8.94 29.97 12.20
C ALA A 352 -8.22 29.01 13.16
N LYS A 353 -8.62 27.73 13.21
CA LYS A 353 -7.94 26.71 14.01
C LYS A 353 -6.51 26.43 13.53
N MET A 354 -6.24 26.64 12.24
CA MET A 354 -4.95 26.38 11.60
C MET A 354 -3.88 27.45 11.94
N GLU A 355 -4.29 28.55 12.58
CA GLU A 355 -3.37 29.56 13.12
C GLU A 355 -2.55 29.03 14.32
N ARG A 356 -3.11 28.07 15.06
CA ARG A 356 -2.54 27.55 16.31
C ARG A 356 -1.87 26.20 16.14
N TRP A 357 -2.27 25.43 15.12
CA TRP A 357 -1.80 24.08 14.85
C TRP A 357 -1.74 23.83 13.35
N CYS A 358 -0.72 23.09 12.91
CA CYS A 358 -0.46 22.83 11.49
C CYS A 358 -1.33 21.69 10.94
N HIS A 359 -2.62 21.97 10.78
CA HIS A 359 -3.59 21.06 10.17
C HIS A 359 -3.19 20.64 8.74
N THR A 360 -2.61 21.56 7.96
CA THR A 360 -2.10 21.32 6.61
C THR A 360 -1.12 20.13 6.55
N ALA A 361 -0.32 19.90 7.59
CA ALA A 361 0.65 18.80 7.59
C ALA A 361 -0.03 17.41 7.56
N VAL A 362 -1.19 17.26 8.21
CA VAL A 362 -1.94 16.00 8.21
C VAL A 362 -2.53 15.73 6.84
N VAL A 363 -3.21 16.72 6.26
CA VAL A 363 -3.78 16.64 4.90
C VAL A 363 -2.69 16.35 3.86
N MET A 364 -1.54 17.02 3.98
CA MET A 364 -0.38 16.78 3.13
C MET A 364 0.12 15.32 3.21
N ALA A 365 0.19 14.71 4.41
CA ALA A 365 0.58 13.31 4.54
C ALA A 365 -0.48 12.33 4.02
N LEU A 366 -1.77 12.69 4.09
CA LEU A 366 -2.84 11.88 3.51
C LEU A 366 -2.76 11.85 1.98
N PHE A 367 -2.54 13.00 1.33
CA PHE A 367 -2.35 13.08 -0.12
C PHE A 367 -0.96 12.65 -0.61
N SER A 368 0.03 12.59 0.28
CA SER A 368 1.39 12.15 -0.04
C SER A 368 1.92 11.24 1.07
N PRO A 369 1.57 9.93 1.00
CA PRO A 369 1.89 8.94 2.03
C PRO A 369 3.36 8.83 2.41
N ASP A 370 4.28 9.21 1.53
CA ASP A 370 5.71 9.24 1.79
C ASP A 370 6.09 10.28 2.85
N LEU A 371 5.25 11.27 3.13
CA LEU A 371 5.45 12.28 4.17
C LEU A 371 4.92 11.84 5.55
N THR A 372 4.21 10.71 5.64
CA THR A 372 3.67 10.17 6.90
C THR A 372 4.73 10.07 8.00
N TYR A 373 5.93 9.62 7.65
CA TYR A 373 7.04 9.50 8.60
C TYR A 373 7.42 10.86 9.19
N ASP A 374 7.64 11.85 8.32
CA ASP A 374 8.15 13.16 8.72
C ASP A 374 7.08 13.91 9.51
N VAL A 375 5.82 13.89 9.04
CA VAL A 375 4.68 14.51 9.75
C VAL A 375 4.46 13.87 11.12
N TYR A 376 4.60 12.55 11.24
CA TYR A 376 4.44 11.92 12.54
C TYR A 376 5.55 12.33 13.51
N TRP A 377 6.82 12.10 13.15
CA TRP A 377 7.94 12.31 14.06
C TRP A 377 8.22 13.78 14.36
N ASP A 378 8.01 14.69 13.41
CA ASP A 378 8.32 16.10 13.59
C ASP A 378 7.16 16.91 14.19
N LEU A 379 5.95 16.34 14.20
CA LEU A 379 4.74 17.07 14.57
C LEU A 379 3.79 16.27 15.49
N ILE A 380 3.21 15.16 15.03
CA ILE A 380 2.15 14.44 15.78
C ILE A 380 2.69 13.79 17.05
N PHE A 381 3.89 13.21 17.01
CA PHE A 381 4.54 12.61 18.18
C PHE A 381 4.65 13.63 19.33
N TYR A 382 4.99 14.87 19.02
CA TYR A 382 5.12 15.92 20.04
C TYR A 382 3.79 16.46 20.56
N LEU A 383 2.72 16.33 19.77
CA LEU A 383 1.38 16.66 20.23
C LEU A 383 0.80 15.63 21.18
N THR A 384 1.01 14.36 20.85
CA THR A 384 0.20 13.25 21.38
C THR A 384 0.95 12.46 22.45
N GLU A 385 2.27 12.33 22.33
CA GLU A 385 3.02 11.38 23.15
C GLU A 385 4.07 12.02 24.05
N GLU A 386 4.71 13.11 23.62
CA GLU A 386 5.81 13.73 24.36
C GLU A 386 5.85 15.25 24.13
N LYS A 387 5.77 16.07 25.17
CA LYS A 387 5.90 17.52 24.97
C LYS A 387 7.30 17.86 24.46
N LYS A 388 7.37 18.72 23.44
CA LYS A 388 8.65 19.19 22.88
C LYS A 388 9.47 19.84 24.00
N SER A 389 10.64 19.28 24.28
CA SER A 389 11.58 19.73 25.31
C SER A 389 12.73 20.46 24.65
N ASP A 390 13.24 21.54 25.28
CA ASP A 390 14.41 22.29 24.81
C ASP A 390 15.75 21.58 25.12
N ASP A 391 15.73 20.27 25.40
CA ASP A 391 16.96 19.53 25.76
C ASP A 391 17.79 19.31 24.49
N ALA A 392 19.03 19.79 24.49
CA ALA A 392 19.91 19.80 23.32
C ALA A 392 20.42 18.40 22.94
N ASP A 393 20.34 17.42 23.85
CA ASP A 393 20.80 16.06 23.57
C ASP A 393 19.68 15.16 23.02
N PHE A 394 19.55 15.16 21.69
CA PHE A 394 18.62 14.28 20.98
C PHE A 394 18.84 12.79 21.28
N ARG A 395 20.07 12.34 21.55
CA ARG A 395 20.33 10.93 21.84
C ARG A 395 19.76 10.54 23.20
N LYS A 396 19.95 11.38 24.20
CA LYS A 396 19.36 11.17 25.53
C LYS A 396 17.84 11.20 25.46
N PHE A 397 17.28 12.14 24.72
CA PHE A 397 15.84 12.19 24.44
C PHE A 397 15.35 10.91 23.75
N TYR A 398 16.03 10.47 22.69
CA TYR A 398 15.69 9.26 21.96
C TYR A 398 15.67 8.03 22.86
N MET A 399 16.72 7.81 23.66
CA MET A 399 16.79 6.66 24.56
C MET A 399 15.74 6.69 25.68
N LYS A 400 15.32 7.88 26.11
CA LYS A 400 14.33 8.05 27.18
C LYS A 400 12.90 7.93 26.65
N ALA A 401 12.58 8.65 25.58
CA ALA A 401 11.23 8.80 25.08
C ALA A 401 10.91 7.84 23.91
N ILE A 402 11.82 7.68 22.95
CA ILE A 402 11.49 6.98 21.70
C ILE A 402 11.81 5.48 21.79
N GLU A 403 13.02 5.10 22.20
CA GLU A 403 13.48 3.70 22.17
C GLU A 403 12.59 2.73 22.97
N PRO A 404 12.10 3.05 24.19
CA PRO A 404 11.22 2.15 24.93
C PRO A 404 9.89 1.91 24.20
N ARG A 405 9.32 2.97 23.60
CA ARG A 405 8.07 2.89 22.84
C ARG A 405 8.24 2.05 21.58
N LEU A 406 9.32 2.26 20.84
CA LEU A 406 9.67 1.43 19.67
C LEU A 406 9.90 -0.02 20.04
N THR A 407 10.59 -0.27 21.16
CA THR A 407 10.87 -1.63 21.64
C THR A 407 9.58 -2.36 21.95
N ALA A 408 8.70 -1.77 22.76
CA ALA A 408 7.40 -2.33 23.09
C ALA A 408 6.52 -2.52 21.85
N PHE A 409 6.46 -1.53 20.96
CA PHE A 409 5.72 -1.61 19.70
C PHE A 409 6.20 -2.79 18.83
N MET A 410 7.50 -3.03 18.78
CA MET A 410 8.07 -4.10 17.98
C MET A 410 7.98 -5.47 18.64
N GLU A 411 7.47 -5.64 19.86
CA GLU A 411 7.37 -6.96 20.53
C GLU A 411 6.49 -7.94 19.75
N ALA A 412 5.45 -7.43 19.06
CA ALA A 412 4.53 -8.23 18.25
C ALA A 412 5.28 -9.00 17.12
N PRO A 413 5.17 -10.35 17.07
CA PRO A 413 5.89 -11.18 16.10
C PRO A 413 5.61 -10.81 14.63
N GLU A 414 4.37 -10.42 14.32
CA GLU A 414 3.95 -10.02 12.97
C GLU A 414 4.71 -8.79 12.48
N ARG A 415 4.95 -7.79 13.35
CA ARG A 415 5.69 -6.57 13.01
C ARG A 415 7.16 -6.86 12.75
N LYS A 416 7.77 -7.75 13.56
CA LYS A 416 9.15 -8.22 13.34
C LYS A 416 9.28 -8.97 12.01
N ALA A 417 8.35 -9.87 11.72
CA ALA A 417 8.33 -10.65 10.49
C ALA A 417 8.12 -9.76 9.25
N PHE A 418 7.19 -8.82 9.33
CA PHE A 418 6.95 -7.83 8.28
C PHE A 418 8.20 -6.99 8.01
N LEU A 419 8.85 -6.47 9.06
CA LEU A 419 10.07 -5.66 8.90
C LEU A 419 11.19 -6.47 8.25
N ALA A 420 11.43 -7.70 8.72
CA ALA A 420 12.46 -8.56 8.16
C ALA A 420 12.21 -8.87 6.67
N ARG A 421 10.94 -9.12 6.29
CA ARG A 421 10.54 -9.29 4.88
C ARG A 421 10.85 -8.03 4.07
N LYS A 422 10.50 -6.85 4.59
CA LYS A 422 10.74 -5.57 3.91
C LYS A 422 12.22 -5.21 3.77
N GLU A 423 13.03 -5.50 4.78
CA GLU A 423 14.48 -5.34 4.68
C GLU A 423 15.08 -6.24 3.59
N GLU A 424 14.58 -7.46 3.46
CA GLU A 424 15.02 -8.40 2.42
C GLU A 424 14.57 -7.95 1.02
N GLU A 425 13.30 -7.53 0.85
CA GLU A 425 12.80 -6.97 -0.40
C GLU A 425 13.64 -5.75 -0.84
N GLN A 426 13.95 -4.85 0.08
CA GLN A 426 14.75 -3.65 -0.21
C GLN A 426 16.21 -3.98 -0.51
N ARG A 427 16.81 -4.99 0.14
CA ARG A 427 18.14 -5.48 -0.23
C ARG A 427 18.16 -6.03 -1.66
N ARG A 428 17.20 -6.88 -2.02
CA ARG A 428 17.07 -7.41 -3.40
C ARG A 428 16.87 -6.30 -4.41
N PHE A 429 16.05 -5.30 -4.07
CA PHE A 429 15.86 -4.14 -4.94
C PHE A 429 17.16 -3.36 -5.17
N PHE A 430 18.00 -3.19 -4.15
CA PHE A 430 19.30 -2.53 -4.32
C PHE A 430 20.25 -3.36 -5.22
N ASP A 431 20.18 -4.69 -5.19
CA ASP A 431 20.92 -5.55 -6.10
C ASP A 431 20.40 -5.46 -7.54
N ASP A 432 19.08 -5.41 -7.73
CA ASP A 432 18.45 -5.18 -9.03
C ASP A 432 18.82 -3.80 -9.59
N GLU A 433 18.83 -2.76 -8.76
CA GLU A 433 19.23 -1.40 -9.13
C GLU A 433 20.69 -1.36 -9.56
N LYS A 434 21.57 -2.03 -8.81
CA LYS A 434 23.00 -2.19 -9.14
C LYS A 434 23.17 -2.82 -10.53
N LYS A 435 22.45 -3.92 -10.78
CA LYS A 435 22.48 -4.64 -12.05
C LYS A 435 21.95 -3.79 -13.20
N TYR A 436 20.85 -3.05 -12.97
CA TYR A 436 20.19 -2.26 -14.00
C TYR A 436 21.01 -1.04 -14.44
N PHE A 437 21.60 -0.30 -13.49
CA PHE A 437 22.38 0.92 -13.79
C PHE A 437 23.88 0.67 -14.02
N ASN A 438 24.34 -0.58 -13.92
CA ASN A 438 25.76 -0.93 -13.95
C ASN A 438 26.61 -0.06 -12.99
N ASN A 439 26.04 0.27 -11.82
CA ASN A 439 26.63 1.17 -10.83
C ASN A 439 27.35 0.37 -9.73
N LEU A 440 28.53 0.83 -9.31
CA LEU A 440 29.36 0.18 -8.28
C LEU A 440 28.94 0.52 -6.84
N PHE A 441 28.09 1.53 -6.62
CA PHE A 441 27.66 1.95 -5.29
C PHE A 441 26.26 1.41 -4.94
N THR A 442 26.19 0.45 -4.02
CA THR A 442 24.94 -0.10 -3.49
C THR A 442 24.50 0.67 -2.24
N ARG A 443 23.25 1.14 -2.21
CA ARG A 443 22.61 1.66 -0.99
C ARG A 443 22.55 0.55 0.06
N GLN A 444 22.66 0.88 1.34
CA GLN A 444 22.59 -0.12 2.42
C GLN A 444 21.65 0.36 3.52
N ILE A 445 20.87 -0.58 4.07
CA ILE A 445 20.09 -0.33 5.28
C ILE A 445 21.06 -0.34 6.46
N ALA A 446 21.13 0.78 7.21
CA ALA A 446 21.99 0.87 8.38
C ALA A 446 21.53 -0.14 9.46
N LYS A 447 22.48 -0.84 10.10
CA LYS A 447 22.18 -1.60 11.32
C LYS A 447 21.94 -0.61 12.46
N GLU A 448 20.79 -0.70 13.11
CA GLU A 448 20.41 0.20 14.20
C GLU A 448 21.44 0.11 15.36
N GLY A 449 21.99 1.27 15.76
CA GLY A 449 22.96 1.40 16.87
C GLY A 449 24.25 2.18 16.57
N LYS A 450 24.52 2.59 15.32
CA LYS A 450 25.67 3.47 14.98
C LYS A 450 25.23 4.75 14.27
N ALA A 451 24.75 5.72 15.04
CA ALA A 451 24.75 7.10 14.58
C ALA A 451 26.17 7.68 14.73
N GLY A 452 26.86 7.92 13.60
CA GLY A 452 28.10 8.69 13.57
C GLY A 452 29.10 8.27 12.49
N ARG A 453 29.11 9.03 11.38
CA ARG A 453 30.12 9.14 10.30
C ARG A 453 30.12 8.07 9.19
N ALA A 454 29.75 8.54 7.99
CA ALA A 454 29.67 7.75 6.75
C ALA A 454 31.05 7.36 6.17
N LYS A 455 31.36 6.06 6.12
CA LYS A 455 32.02 5.29 5.03
C LYS A 455 32.55 3.92 5.53
N GLN A 456 32.32 2.89 4.71
CA GLN A 456 33.09 1.65 4.51
C GLN A 456 33.27 0.58 5.61
N LYS A 457 32.87 -0.64 5.19
CA LYS A 457 33.53 -1.97 5.30
C LYS A 457 33.30 -2.91 6.52
N SER A 458 33.06 -4.16 6.08
CA SER A 458 33.42 -5.50 6.60
C SER A 458 32.53 -6.23 7.64
N SER A 459 31.94 -7.31 7.12
CA SER A 459 31.97 -8.72 7.58
C SER A 459 31.23 -9.16 8.86
N GLY A 460 30.33 -10.15 8.66
CA GLY A 460 30.54 -11.52 9.13
C GLY A 460 30.27 -11.86 10.61
N HIS A 461 29.51 -12.95 10.80
CA HIS A 461 29.48 -13.83 11.99
C HIS A 461 28.37 -13.61 13.03
N ALA A 462 27.27 -14.37 12.88
CA ALA A 462 26.31 -14.64 13.94
C ALA A 462 26.02 -16.15 14.02
N LEU A 463 27.01 -16.91 14.48
CA LEU A 463 26.83 -18.28 15.00
C LEU A 463 27.91 -18.61 16.07
N PRO A 464 29.17 -18.12 15.95
CA PRO A 464 30.17 -18.31 17.00
C PRO A 464 29.88 -17.54 18.30
N THR A 465 29.06 -16.49 18.26
CA THR A 465 28.81 -15.59 19.41
C THR A 465 27.89 -16.22 20.45
N ILE A 466 27.01 -17.13 20.05
CA ILE A 466 26.10 -17.85 20.97
C ILE A 466 26.88 -18.97 21.69
N GLN A 467 27.72 -19.72 20.97
CA GLN A 467 28.61 -20.74 21.58
C GLN A 467 29.70 -20.15 22.49
N ARG A 468 30.10 -18.88 22.27
CA ARG A 468 31.10 -18.19 23.11
C ARG A 468 30.51 -17.67 24.42
N ARG A 469 29.22 -17.34 24.45
CA ARG A 469 28.52 -16.91 25.67
C ARG A 469 28.10 -18.09 26.56
N LEU A 470 27.87 -19.27 25.98
CA LEU A 470 27.61 -20.50 26.75
C LEU A 470 28.86 -21.05 27.45
N ARG A 471 30.03 -20.99 26.81
CA ARG A 471 31.33 -21.33 27.45
C ARG A 471 31.78 -20.34 28.53
N GLY A 472 31.17 -19.16 28.61
CA GLY A 472 31.45 -18.17 29.66
C GLY A 472 30.66 -18.37 30.96
N ALA A 473 29.70 -19.31 30.98
CA ALA A 473 28.83 -19.56 32.12
C ALA A 473 29.36 -20.65 33.08
N GLU A 474 30.58 -21.18 32.87
CA GLU A 474 31.28 -22.09 33.81
C GLU A 474 32.05 -21.33 34.90
N THR A 475 31.58 -20.13 35.29
CA THR A 475 32.13 -19.42 36.44
C THR A 475 31.34 -19.78 37.71
N PRO A 476 32.00 -20.16 38.82
CA PRO A 476 31.30 -20.50 40.05
C PRO A 476 30.61 -19.24 40.60
N GLY A 477 29.27 -19.20 40.59
CA GLY A 477 28.47 -18.15 41.23
C GLY A 477 27.40 -17.46 40.37
N GLY A 478 27.25 -17.79 39.08
CA GLY A 478 26.17 -17.26 38.24
C GLY A 478 24.90 -18.12 38.29
N ASN A 479 23.73 -17.50 38.51
CA ASN A 479 22.40 -18.12 38.58
C ASN A 479 22.23 -19.38 37.71
N GLN A 480 22.16 -20.55 38.35
CA GLN A 480 22.06 -21.88 37.72
C GLN A 480 20.69 -22.20 37.07
N HIS A 481 19.80 -21.23 36.87
CA HIS A 481 18.39 -21.51 36.51
C HIS A 481 17.82 -20.63 35.40
N LEU A 482 18.57 -20.37 34.33
CA LEU A 482 18.02 -19.79 33.10
C LEU A 482 17.52 -20.89 32.17
N GLN A 483 16.21 -21.03 32.04
CA GLN A 483 15.57 -21.93 31.07
C GLN A 483 15.19 -21.16 29.81
N LEU A 484 15.77 -21.58 28.68
CA LEU A 484 15.42 -21.09 27.35
C LEU A 484 14.34 -21.99 26.75
N PHE A 485 13.18 -21.43 26.45
CA PHE A 485 12.13 -22.11 25.69
C PHE A 485 12.29 -21.80 24.20
N MET A 486 12.46 -22.85 23.40
CA MET A 486 12.62 -22.75 21.94
C MET A 486 11.44 -23.43 21.26
N GLU A 487 10.74 -22.72 20.37
CA GLU A 487 9.68 -23.26 19.53
C GLU A 487 10.08 -23.08 18.05
N ALA A 488 10.02 -24.15 17.26
CA ALA A 488 10.31 -24.13 15.83
C ALA A 488 9.04 -24.48 15.05
N LYS A 489 8.38 -23.48 14.45
CA LYS A 489 7.21 -23.66 13.57
C LYS A 489 7.62 -23.70 12.09
N GLY A 490 6.87 -24.43 11.26
CA GLY A 490 7.04 -24.43 9.81
C GLY A 490 8.14 -25.34 9.23
N THR A 491 8.84 -26.10 10.07
CA THR A 491 9.92 -27.03 9.64
C THR A 491 9.40 -28.31 8.97
N LYS A 492 8.10 -28.60 9.05
CA LYS A 492 7.42 -29.77 8.46
C LYS A 492 7.63 -29.91 6.94
N LEU A 493 7.92 -28.80 6.24
CA LEU A 493 8.15 -28.80 4.79
C LEU A 493 9.54 -29.33 4.40
N LEU A 494 10.50 -29.36 5.32
CA LEU A 494 11.87 -29.84 5.06
C LEU A 494 11.95 -31.35 4.76
N PHE A 495 10.84 -32.08 4.98
CA PHE A 495 10.73 -33.54 4.87
C PHE A 495 9.55 -33.99 3.98
N LYS A 496 9.03 -33.09 3.14
CA LYS A 496 7.84 -33.32 2.29
C LYS A 496 8.11 -33.12 0.78
N TYR A 497 9.36 -33.20 0.35
CA TYR A 497 9.73 -33.04 -1.07
C TYR A 497 9.58 -34.37 -1.85
N PRO A 498 9.46 -34.33 -3.19
CA PRO A 498 9.32 -35.54 -4.02
C PRO A 498 10.45 -36.56 -3.83
N ASP A 499 11.64 -36.09 -3.47
CA ASP A 499 12.84 -36.92 -3.23
C ASP A 499 13.04 -37.29 -1.74
N ALA A 500 12.06 -36.99 -0.88
CA ALA A 500 12.11 -37.42 0.52
C ALA A 500 11.96 -38.95 0.61
N PRO A 501 12.63 -39.62 1.59
CA PRO A 501 12.49 -41.05 1.76
C PRO A 501 11.00 -41.43 1.88
N SER A 502 10.54 -42.38 1.06
CA SER A 502 9.16 -42.89 1.11
C SER A 502 8.89 -43.69 2.38
N ASP A 503 9.97 -44.20 3.00
CA ASP A 503 9.93 -44.90 4.26
C ASP A 503 10.01 -43.92 5.45
N LEU A 504 9.14 -44.15 6.43
CA LEU A 504 9.00 -43.31 7.62
C LEU A 504 10.26 -43.35 8.50
N LEU A 505 10.92 -44.51 8.60
CA LEU A 505 12.11 -44.72 9.41
C LEU A 505 13.25 -43.83 8.91
N ALA A 506 13.55 -43.84 7.62
CA ALA A 506 14.59 -43.02 7.03
C ALA A 506 14.26 -41.51 7.09
N ALA A 507 13.00 -41.11 6.93
CA ALA A 507 12.60 -39.72 7.10
C ALA A 507 12.85 -39.21 8.53
N MET A 508 12.63 -40.09 9.52
CA MET A 508 12.84 -39.79 10.93
C MET A 508 14.32 -39.81 11.34
N GLU A 509 15.11 -40.76 10.85
CA GLU A 509 16.57 -40.76 11.07
C GLU A 509 17.22 -39.49 10.51
N ASN A 510 16.75 -39.02 9.35
CA ASN A 510 17.23 -37.78 8.74
C ASN A 510 16.81 -36.53 9.54
N PHE A 511 15.63 -36.56 10.17
CA PHE A 511 15.20 -35.52 11.13
C PHE A 511 16.08 -35.52 12.38
N ASP A 512 16.33 -36.69 12.97
CA ASP A 512 17.16 -36.88 14.17
C ASP A 512 18.60 -36.38 13.93
N CYS A 513 19.23 -36.80 12.82
CA CYS A 513 20.56 -36.34 12.42
C CYS A 513 20.65 -34.81 12.26
N LYS A 514 19.65 -34.18 11.63
CA LYS A 514 19.63 -32.72 11.45
C LYS A 514 19.39 -31.99 12.78
N LEU A 515 18.57 -32.54 13.66
CA LEU A 515 18.33 -31.98 14.99
C LEU A 515 19.63 -31.99 15.82
N HIS A 516 20.38 -33.10 15.81
CA HIS A 516 21.69 -33.23 16.44
C HIS A 516 22.80 -32.38 15.80
N HIS A 517 22.65 -32.00 14.52
CA HIS A 517 23.58 -31.10 13.87
C HIS A 517 23.35 -29.62 14.22
N VAL A 518 22.09 -29.25 14.52
CA VAL A 518 21.69 -27.85 14.80
C VAL A 518 21.69 -27.53 16.29
N LEU A 519 21.46 -28.53 17.15
CA LEU A 519 21.36 -28.36 18.61
C LEU A 519 22.45 -29.14 19.34
N ASP A 520 23.11 -28.48 20.28
CA ASP A 520 24.00 -29.13 21.25
C ASP A 520 23.19 -29.58 22.48
N PHE A 521 22.90 -30.88 22.53
CA PHE A 521 22.06 -31.48 23.57
C PHE A 521 22.70 -31.51 24.96
N SER A 522 24.00 -31.25 25.08
CA SER A 522 24.68 -31.13 26.39
C SER A 522 24.18 -29.93 27.22
N HIS A 523 23.56 -28.95 26.55
CA HIS A 523 23.04 -27.73 27.15
C HIS A 523 21.50 -27.67 27.18
N ILE A 524 20.81 -28.78 26.87
CA ILE A 524 19.34 -28.85 26.81
C ILE A 524 18.80 -29.73 27.92
N CYS A 525 17.83 -29.21 28.67
CA CYS A 525 17.08 -29.94 29.69
C CYS A 525 16.18 -30.97 29.00
N SER A 526 16.69 -32.18 28.80
CA SER A 526 16.05 -33.21 27.98
C SER A 526 14.73 -33.72 28.55
N ASP A 527 14.57 -33.75 29.88
CA ASP A 527 13.31 -33.98 30.58
C ASP A 527 12.22 -32.95 30.26
N ARG A 528 12.54 -31.84 29.59
CA ARG A 528 11.57 -30.79 29.19
C ARG A 528 11.51 -30.56 27.69
N LEU A 529 12.31 -31.28 26.89
CA LEU A 529 12.26 -31.18 25.44
C LEU A 529 11.11 -32.02 24.88
N CYS A 530 10.13 -31.34 24.26
CA CYS A 530 9.05 -32.00 23.55
C CYS A 530 9.08 -31.64 22.07
N ILE A 531 9.00 -32.64 21.21
CA ILE A 531 9.01 -32.52 19.76
C ILE A 531 7.62 -32.89 19.25
N ASP A 532 7.05 -32.04 18.40
CA ASP A 532 5.80 -32.34 17.69
C ASP A 532 6.12 -33.06 16.39
N VAL A 533 5.69 -34.31 16.27
CA VAL A 533 5.96 -35.19 15.14
C VAL A 533 4.64 -35.51 14.44
N GLY A 534 4.48 -35.06 13.19
CA GLY A 534 3.23 -35.24 12.45
C GLY A 534 3.43 -35.94 11.12
N LYS A 535 2.74 -37.08 10.92
CA LYS A 535 2.73 -37.85 9.66
C LYS A 535 1.40 -37.73 8.94
N GLU A 536 1.48 -37.74 7.62
CA GLU A 536 0.35 -37.86 6.72
C GLU A 536 0.45 -39.19 6.00
N THR A 537 -0.63 -39.96 6.00
CA THR A 537 -0.62 -41.31 5.42
C THR A 537 -1.69 -41.39 4.34
N CYS A 538 -1.24 -41.69 3.13
CA CYS A 538 -2.05 -41.89 1.95
C CYS A 538 -1.97 -43.38 1.57
N PRO A 539 -3.09 -44.07 1.30
CA PRO A 539 -3.04 -45.42 0.76
C PRO A 539 -2.44 -45.40 -0.65
N LEU A 540 -1.78 -46.48 -1.02
CA LEU A 540 -1.30 -46.69 -2.39
C LEU A 540 -2.50 -46.79 -3.34
N HIS A 541 -2.33 -46.20 -4.52
CA HIS A 541 -3.39 -45.92 -5.52
C HIS A 541 -4.12 -47.17 -6.06
N ASP A 542 -3.60 -48.37 -5.77
CA ASP A 542 -4.02 -49.63 -6.40
C ASP A 542 -5.27 -50.28 -5.78
N SER A 543 -5.94 -49.65 -4.82
CA SER A 543 -7.03 -50.30 -4.05
C SER A 543 -8.45 -49.81 -4.34
N VAL A 544 -8.68 -48.80 -5.21
CA VAL A 544 -10.03 -48.43 -5.69
C VAL A 544 -10.00 -47.92 -7.13
N PRO A 545 -10.74 -48.53 -8.09
CA PRO A 545 -10.81 -48.08 -9.48
C PRO A 545 -11.96 -47.06 -9.63
N SER A 546 -11.74 -45.80 -9.24
CA SER A 546 -12.67 -44.73 -9.63
C SER A 546 -11.93 -43.63 -10.38
N PRO A 547 -12.41 -43.20 -11.55
CA PRO A 547 -11.87 -42.04 -12.27
C PRO A 547 -12.24 -40.69 -11.62
N GLU A 548 -13.05 -40.70 -10.56
CA GLU A 548 -13.51 -39.50 -9.87
C GLU A 548 -12.66 -39.14 -8.65
N ALA A 549 -12.47 -37.84 -8.41
CA ALA A 549 -11.70 -37.34 -7.29
C ALA A 549 -12.47 -37.53 -5.97
N GLN A 550 -11.97 -38.40 -5.10
CA GLN A 550 -12.60 -38.71 -3.82
C GLN A 550 -11.97 -37.91 -2.67
N THR A 551 -12.82 -37.49 -1.72
CA THR A 551 -12.41 -36.86 -0.46
C THR A 551 -12.62 -37.86 0.68
N TYR A 552 -11.63 -38.00 1.54
CA TYR A 552 -11.65 -39.01 2.60
C TYR A 552 -11.58 -38.35 3.99
N LEU A 553 -12.51 -38.70 4.88
CA LEU A 553 -12.64 -38.12 6.21
C LEU A 553 -12.62 -39.18 7.30
N TRP A 554 -12.05 -38.82 8.47
CA TRP A 554 -12.02 -39.71 9.62
C TRP A 554 -13.44 -39.89 10.17
N ARG A 555 -13.99 -41.10 10.05
CA ARG A 555 -15.21 -41.46 10.79
C ARG A 555 -14.88 -41.82 12.24
N ARG A 556 -15.78 -41.46 13.15
CA ARG A 556 -15.64 -41.70 14.59
C ARG A 556 -15.35 -43.16 14.93
N CYS A 557 -15.97 -44.11 14.22
CA CYS A 557 -15.72 -45.54 14.42
C CYS A 557 -14.29 -45.96 14.02
N CYS A 558 -13.75 -45.40 12.94
CA CYS A 558 -12.40 -45.67 12.47
C CYS A 558 -11.34 -45.06 13.40
N ILE A 559 -11.58 -43.85 13.91
CA ILE A 559 -10.70 -43.24 14.90
C ILE A 559 -10.69 -44.06 16.19
N ARG A 560 -11.87 -44.49 16.66
CA ARG A 560 -11.97 -45.36 17.85
C ARG A 560 -11.21 -46.67 17.66
N HIS A 561 -11.42 -47.35 16.54
CA HIS A 561 -10.70 -48.58 16.24
C HIS A 561 -9.17 -48.37 16.19
N HIS A 562 -8.70 -47.28 15.59
CA HIS A 562 -7.28 -46.94 15.58
C HIS A 562 -6.74 -46.63 16.99
N LEU A 563 -7.52 -45.94 17.83
CA LEU A 563 -7.18 -45.69 19.23
C LEU A 563 -7.15 -46.97 20.06
N ASP A 564 -8.05 -47.92 19.79
CA ASP A 564 -8.05 -49.22 20.45
C ASP A 564 -6.70 -49.91 20.20
N HIS A 565 -6.26 -49.97 18.94
CA HIS A 565 -4.95 -50.51 18.62
C HIS A 565 -3.80 -49.74 19.28
N LEU A 566 -3.85 -48.40 19.25
CA LEU A 566 -2.80 -47.56 19.81
C LEU A 566 -2.65 -47.73 21.34
N TYR A 567 -3.75 -48.00 22.05
CA TYR A 567 -3.77 -48.18 23.51
C TYR A 567 -3.89 -49.64 23.96
N ASP A 568 -3.48 -50.62 23.14
CA ASP A 568 -3.57 -52.06 23.46
C ASP A 568 -4.99 -52.50 23.93
N TRP A 569 -6.02 -52.00 23.25
CA TRP A 569 -7.46 -52.20 23.54
C TRP A 569 -7.94 -51.61 24.88
N GLY A 570 -7.13 -50.76 25.51
CA GLY A 570 -7.42 -50.07 26.77
C GLY A 570 -7.61 -48.56 26.60
N ILE A 571 -8.52 -48.14 25.71
CA ILE A 571 -8.78 -46.72 25.42
C ILE A 571 -9.07 -45.93 26.72
N PRO A 572 -8.41 -44.78 26.94
CA PRO A 572 -8.64 -43.94 28.12
C PRO A 572 -10.10 -43.50 28.25
N LYS A 573 -10.70 -43.55 29.44
CA LYS A 573 -12.08 -43.04 29.64
C LYS A 573 -12.15 -41.50 29.67
N THR A 574 -11.04 -40.83 29.96
CA THR A 574 -10.92 -39.37 30.11
C THR A 574 -9.75 -38.84 29.27
N GLY A 575 -9.86 -37.61 28.77
CA GLY A 575 -8.79 -36.97 27.97
C GLY A 575 -8.89 -37.21 26.46
N GLN A 576 -10.03 -37.72 25.98
CA GLN A 576 -10.39 -37.76 24.56
C GLN A 576 -11.41 -36.67 24.24
N ASN A 577 -11.09 -35.85 23.25
CA ASN A 577 -11.99 -34.84 22.72
C ASN A 577 -12.21 -35.10 21.23
N PHE A 578 -13.42 -35.54 20.88
CA PHE A 578 -13.85 -35.64 19.49
C PHE A 578 -14.47 -34.32 19.06
N TYR A 579 -14.07 -33.82 17.91
CA TYR A 579 -14.61 -32.61 17.31
C TYR A 579 -15.17 -32.92 15.94
N TYR A 580 -16.40 -32.48 15.70
CA TYR A 580 -17.12 -32.71 14.46
C TYR A 580 -16.55 -31.86 13.33
N GLU A 581 -16.52 -32.42 12.12
CA GLU A 581 -16.10 -31.71 10.92
C GLU A 581 -17.34 -31.25 10.13
N SER A 582 -17.48 -29.94 9.93
CA SER A 582 -18.38 -29.28 8.95
C SER A 582 -19.73 -29.95 8.67
N MET A 583 -20.71 -29.81 9.58
CA MET A 583 -22.09 -30.31 9.43
C MET A 583 -22.25 -31.84 9.21
N LEU A 584 -21.17 -32.62 9.23
CA LEU A 584 -21.22 -34.08 9.11
C LEU A 584 -21.41 -34.72 10.49
N ARG A 585 -22.33 -35.70 10.56
CA ARG A 585 -22.74 -36.32 11.82
C ARG A 585 -21.63 -37.14 12.49
N ASP A 586 -20.92 -37.99 11.72
CA ASP A 586 -19.97 -38.97 12.27
C ASP A 586 -18.52 -38.78 11.80
N ALA A 587 -18.24 -37.73 11.02
CA ALA A 587 -16.90 -37.38 10.56
C ALA A 587 -16.29 -36.27 11.41
N GLY A 588 -15.03 -36.40 11.77
CA GLY A 588 -14.39 -35.49 12.71
C GLY A 588 -12.95 -35.87 13.03
N GLY A 589 -12.31 -35.06 13.87
CA GLY A 589 -11.03 -35.38 14.45
C GLY A 589 -11.14 -35.79 15.91
N MET A 590 -10.08 -36.38 16.45
CA MET A 590 -9.97 -36.68 17.87
C MET A 590 -8.58 -36.36 18.40
N THR A 591 -8.58 -35.70 19.54
CA THR A 591 -7.41 -35.37 20.36
C THR A 591 -7.44 -36.32 21.56
N THR A 592 -6.35 -37.07 21.80
CA THR A 592 -6.21 -37.98 22.94
C THR A 592 -4.95 -37.69 23.74
N LEU A 593 -5.10 -37.51 25.06
CA LEU A 593 -3.96 -37.44 25.98
C LEU A 593 -3.58 -38.85 26.43
N THR A 594 -2.28 -39.16 26.43
CA THR A 594 -1.80 -40.46 26.91
C THR A 594 -1.85 -40.51 28.44
N PRO A 595 -2.51 -41.51 29.06
CA PRO A 595 -2.52 -41.63 30.51
C PRO A 595 -1.11 -41.83 31.07
N PRO A 596 -0.81 -41.31 32.27
CA PRO A 596 0.49 -41.48 32.93
C PRO A 596 0.95 -42.93 33.05
N SER A 597 0.00 -43.87 33.20
CA SER A 597 0.24 -45.30 33.35
C SER A 597 0.39 -46.07 32.03
N SER A 598 0.17 -45.43 30.87
CA SER A 598 0.18 -46.10 29.57
C SER A 598 1.61 -46.42 29.08
N ARG A 599 1.73 -47.48 28.27
CA ARG A 599 3.01 -47.84 27.61
C ARG A 599 3.53 -46.72 26.70
N LEU A 600 2.62 -46.03 26.00
CA LEU A 600 2.92 -44.88 25.15
C LEU A 600 3.56 -43.73 25.94
N ARG A 601 3.03 -43.43 27.14
CA ARG A 601 3.61 -42.39 28.00
C ARG A 601 5.00 -42.74 28.48
N ARG A 602 5.24 -44.01 28.86
CA ARG A 602 6.59 -44.51 29.18
C ARG A 602 7.54 -44.48 27.97
N GLY A 603 6.98 -44.54 26.76
CA GLY A 603 7.67 -44.34 25.49
C GLY A 603 7.92 -42.87 25.11
N GLY A 604 7.44 -41.91 25.91
CA GLY A 604 7.61 -40.48 25.67
C GLY A 604 6.45 -39.82 24.92
N ILE A 605 5.42 -40.54 24.47
CA ILE A 605 4.29 -39.94 23.76
C ILE A 605 3.36 -39.29 24.77
N LEU A 606 3.19 -37.96 24.69
CA LEU A 606 2.40 -37.17 25.63
C LEU A 606 0.96 -36.96 25.19
N TYR A 607 0.75 -36.95 23.87
CA TYR A 607 -0.50 -36.57 23.23
C TYR A 607 -0.52 -37.07 21.77
N GLY A 608 -1.70 -37.49 21.30
CA GLY A 608 -1.95 -37.83 19.90
C GLY A 608 -3.18 -37.11 19.33
N GLN A 609 -3.12 -36.70 18.07
CA GLN A 609 -4.20 -36.08 17.32
C GLN A 609 -4.44 -36.81 16.01
N MET A 610 -5.68 -37.23 15.78
CA MET A 610 -6.15 -37.73 14.48
C MET A 610 -7.09 -36.70 13.89
N TYR A 611 -6.80 -36.20 12.69
CA TYR A 611 -7.67 -35.22 12.06
C TYR A 611 -7.59 -35.23 10.54
N SER A 612 -8.66 -34.77 9.92
CA SER A 612 -8.76 -34.60 8.47
C SER A 612 -8.29 -33.19 8.07
N LEU A 613 -7.77 -33.06 6.85
CA LEU A 613 -7.37 -31.76 6.30
C LEU A 613 -8.55 -31.19 5.51
N THR A 614 -9.48 -30.52 6.19
CA THR A 614 -10.69 -29.94 5.58
C THR A 614 -10.38 -28.93 4.47
N ASN A 615 -9.23 -28.27 4.59
CA ASN A 615 -8.71 -27.35 3.60
C ASN A 615 -8.50 -28.01 2.23
N GLU A 616 -8.23 -29.32 2.15
CA GLU A 616 -7.92 -29.98 0.88
C GLU A 616 -9.13 -30.15 -0.04
N ILE A 617 -10.35 -30.15 0.52
CA ILE A 617 -11.61 -30.18 -0.24
C ILE A 617 -11.75 -28.95 -1.13
N ILE A 618 -11.28 -27.81 -0.61
CA ILE A 618 -11.31 -26.52 -1.28
C ILE A 618 -9.99 -26.19 -1.97
N ASP A 619 -8.94 -26.97 -1.74
CA ASP A 619 -7.60 -26.77 -2.28
C ASP A 619 -7.47 -27.30 -3.72
N ALA A 620 -6.59 -26.68 -4.51
CA ALA A 620 -5.92 -27.30 -5.64
C ALA A 620 -4.44 -26.92 -5.56
N ALA A 621 -3.57 -27.91 -5.28
CA ALA A 621 -2.13 -27.73 -5.18
C ALA A 621 -1.68 -26.60 -4.21
N ARG A 622 -2.32 -26.49 -3.05
CA ARG A 622 -2.11 -25.45 -2.00
C ARG A 622 -2.57 -24.04 -2.37
N THR A 623 -3.48 -23.93 -3.33
CA THR A 623 -4.11 -22.67 -3.72
C THR A 623 -5.61 -22.73 -3.40
N PHE A 624 -6.01 -22.01 -2.35
CA PHE A 624 -7.40 -21.89 -1.96
C PHE A 624 -8.21 -21.06 -2.99
N PRO A 625 -9.53 -21.26 -3.11
CA PRO A 625 -10.34 -20.61 -4.15
C PRO A 625 -10.36 -19.08 -4.04
N PHE A 626 -10.12 -18.53 -2.85
CA PHE A 626 -10.05 -17.07 -2.63
C PHE A 626 -8.61 -16.55 -2.49
N GLN A 627 -7.63 -17.44 -2.55
CA GLN A 627 -6.21 -17.11 -2.48
C GLN A 627 -5.50 -17.28 -3.82
N ASN A 628 -6.15 -17.87 -4.83
CA ASN A 628 -5.66 -17.85 -6.20
C ASN A 628 -5.72 -16.40 -6.72
N PRO A 629 -4.58 -15.73 -6.96
CA PRO A 629 -4.56 -14.36 -7.46
C PRO A 629 -5.17 -14.26 -8.86
N ASP A 630 -5.14 -15.33 -9.65
CA ASP A 630 -5.70 -15.35 -11.01
C ASP A 630 -7.24 -15.36 -10.99
N LEU A 631 -7.88 -15.84 -9.91
CA LEU A 631 -9.34 -15.79 -9.77
C LEU A 631 -9.86 -14.36 -9.59
N ARG A 632 -9.02 -13.42 -9.14
CA ARG A 632 -9.35 -11.98 -9.13
C ARG A 632 -9.60 -11.45 -10.53
N GLN A 633 -8.97 -12.05 -11.54
CA GLN A 633 -9.21 -11.67 -12.92
C GLN A 633 -10.65 -11.97 -13.36
N LEU A 634 -11.33 -12.95 -12.75
CA LEU A 634 -12.74 -13.22 -13.08
C LEU A 634 -13.67 -12.07 -12.67
N ALA A 635 -13.31 -11.32 -11.62
CA ALA A 635 -14.03 -10.16 -11.14
C ALA A 635 -13.69 -8.86 -11.89
N LEU A 636 -12.62 -8.85 -12.70
CA LEU A 636 -12.27 -7.68 -13.52
C LEU A 636 -13.21 -7.55 -14.72
N ASP A 637 -13.55 -6.32 -15.06
CA ASP A 637 -14.27 -6.02 -16.30
C ASP A 637 -13.53 -6.61 -17.52
N PRO A 638 -14.23 -7.19 -18.52
CA PRO A 638 -13.61 -7.75 -19.72
C PRO A 638 -12.66 -6.79 -20.45
N GLN A 639 -12.92 -5.49 -20.46
CA GLN A 639 -12.07 -4.49 -21.12
C GLN A 639 -10.73 -4.32 -20.39
N LEU A 640 -10.74 -4.32 -19.05
CA LEU A 640 -9.54 -4.25 -18.19
C LEU A 640 -8.61 -5.45 -18.40
N ARG A 641 -9.18 -6.65 -18.57
CA ARG A 641 -8.39 -7.86 -18.83
C ARG A 641 -7.67 -7.81 -20.17
N ASN A 642 -8.36 -7.35 -21.21
CA ASN A 642 -7.79 -7.22 -22.55
C ASN A 642 -6.66 -6.16 -22.58
N GLY A 643 -6.83 -5.05 -21.85
CA GLY A 643 -5.80 -4.03 -21.68
C GLY A 643 -4.56 -4.53 -20.92
N VAL A 644 -4.70 -5.33 -19.87
CA VAL A 644 -3.55 -5.89 -19.14
C VAL A 644 -2.77 -6.90 -19.99
N GLN A 645 -3.45 -7.67 -20.83
CA GLN A 645 -2.80 -8.59 -21.79
C GLN A 645 -1.97 -7.85 -22.86
N SER A 646 -2.45 -6.71 -23.37
CA SER A 646 -1.71 -5.92 -24.36
C SER A 646 -0.47 -5.25 -23.77
N ILE A 647 -0.50 -4.88 -22.48
CA ILE A 647 0.61 -4.20 -21.79
C ILE A 647 1.69 -5.17 -21.31
N CYS A 648 1.33 -6.35 -20.78
CA CYS A 648 2.28 -7.24 -20.11
C CYS A 648 2.94 -8.28 -21.03
N GLY A 649 2.47 -8.45 -22.27
CA GLY A 649 3.06 -9.35 -23.29
C GLY A 649 3.11 -10.83 -22.91
N LYS A 650 2.55 -11.21 -21.75
CA LYS A 650 2.34 -12.59 -21.33
C LYS A 650 0.85 -12.90 -21.45
N PRO A 651 0.47 -14.08 -21.97
CA PRO A 651 -0.92 -14.48 -21.93
C PRO A 651 -1.34 -14.55 -20.46
N ALA A 652 -2.29 -13.70 -20.06
CA ALA A 652 -3.02 -13.92 -18.82
C ALA A 652 -3.51 -15.38 -18.86
N SER A 653 -3.29 -16.14 -17.78
CA SER A 653 -3.75 -17.52 -17.64
C SER A 653 -5.12 -17.64 -18.30
N GLY A 654 -5.21 -18.39 -19.41
CA GLY A 654 -6.35 -18.28 -20.32
C GLY A 654 -7.66 -18.38 -19.54
N LYS A 655 -8.60 -17.44 -19.75
CA LYS A 655 -9.88 -17.37 -19.04
C LYS A 655 -10.53 -18.75 -18.86
N ASN A 656 -10.47 -19.57 -19.91
CA ASN A 656 -10.99 -20.94 -19.91
C ASN A 656 -10.33 -21.89 -18.89
N ILE A 657 -9.08 -21.67 -18.53
CA ILE A 657 -8.33 -22.43 -17.51
C ILE A 657 -8.74 -21.93 -16.13
N THR A 658 -8.80 -20.62 -15.93
CA THR A 658 -9.20 -19.99 -14.66
C THR A 658 -10.66 -20.28 -14.31
N ASP A 659 -11.56 -20.19 -15.30
CA ASP A 659 -12.98 -20.58 -15.17
C ASP A 659 -13.11 -22.08 -14.88
N ARG A 660 -12.37 -22.94 -15.59
CA ARG A 660 -12.36 -24.38 -15.31
C ARG A 660 -11.84 -24.69 -13.91
N ALA A 661 -10.78 -24.02 -13.46
CA ALA A 661 -10.24 -24.19 -12.12
C ALA A 661 -11.25 -23.75 -11.05
N TYR A 662 -11.92 -22.62 -11.26
CA TYR A 662 -12.98 -22.13 -10.38
C TYR A 662 -14.15 -23.11 -10.31
N LEU A 663 -14.69 -23.53 -11.46
CA LEU A 663 -15.81 -24.47 -11.53
C LEU A 663 -15.42 -25.85 -10.96
N ALA A 664 -14.20 -26.32 -11.21
CA ALA A 664 -13.70 -27.55 -10.60
C ALA A 664 -13.64 -27.45 -9.07
N SER A 665 -13.22 -26.29 -8.52
CA SER A 665 -13.24 -26.06 -7.07
C SER A 665 -14.65 -26.10 -6.49
N LYS A 666 -15.63 -25.49 -7.18
CA LYS A 666 -17.05 -25.53 -6.79
C LYS A 666 -17.63 -26.94 -6.85
N ARG A 667 -17.28 -27.72 -7.89
CA ARG A 667 -17.67 -29.13 -8.00
C ARG A 667 -17.07 -29.97 -6.87
N ARG A 668 -15.78 -29.80 -6.53
CA ARG A 668 -15.17 -30.49 -5.39
C ARG A 668 -15.87 -30.18 -4.07
N CYS A 669 -16.21 -28.90 -3.83
CA CYS A 669 -17.00 -28.51 -2.66
C CYS A 669 -18.39 -29.17 -2.65
N HIS A 670 -19.06 -29.21 -3.79
CA HIS A 670 -20.40 -29.76 -3.94
C HIS A 670 -20.41 -31.28 -3.72
N TYR A 671 -19.52 -32.02 -4.37
CA TYR A 671 -19.42 -33.48 -4.21
C TYR A 671 -18.93 -33.90 -2.82
N GLY A 672 -17.95 -33.17 -2.25
CA GLY A 672 -17.50 -33.38 -0.88
C GLY A 672 -18.59 -33.17 0.19
N SER A 673 -19.68 -32.47 -0.16
CA SER A 673 -20.84 -32.27 0.72
C SER A 673 -21.92 -33.36 0.56
N TYR A 674 -21.91 -34.12 -0.54
CA TYR A 674 -22.95 -35.10 -0.88
C TYR A 674 -22.55 -36.58 -0.67
N GLU A 675 -21.27 -36.95 -0.79
CA GLU A 675 -20.81 -38.35 -0.72
C GLU A 675 -20.31 -38.81 0.67
N GLY A 676 -21.04 -38.46 1.73
CA GLY A 676 -20.65 -38.77 3.12
C GLY A 676 -20.75 -40.25 3.55
N ASP A 677 -21.05 -41.19 2.65
CA ASP A 677 -21.42 -42.58 3.00
C ASP A 677 -20.29 -43.62 2.83
N GLY A 678 -19.10 -43.22 2.34
CA GLY A 678 -17.96 -44.12 2.16
C GLY A 678 -17.05 -44.26 3.38
N CYS A 679 -16.57 -45.47 3.67
CA CYS A 679 -15.49 -45.73 4.64
C CYS A 679 -14.14 -45.86 3.92
N SER A 680 -13.22 -44.88 4.05
CA SER A 680 -11.83 -44.98 3.53
C SER A 680 -11.01 -43.71 3.85
N ARG A 681 -9.74 -43.58 3.42
CA ARG A 681 -8.50 -44.11 4.03
C ARG A 681 -7.32 -43.08 4.00
N PHE A 682 -7.56 -41.76 3.92
CA PHE A 682 -6.49 -40.73 3.99
C PHE A 682 -6.56 -39.90 5.27
N PHE A 683 -5.47 -39.91 6.05
CA PHE A 683 -5.53 -39.46 7.43
C PHE A 683 -4.22 -38.83 7.91
N ARG A 684 -4.32 -37.75 8.69
CA ARG A 684 -3.17 -37.20 9.42
C ARG A 684 -3.21 -37.65 10.87
N VAL A 685 -2.06 -38.12 11.34
CA VAL A 685 -1.80 -38.45 12.74
C VAL A 685 -0.63 -37.58 13.21
N ALA A 686 -0.86 -36.75 14.21
CA ALA A 686 0.17 -35.95 14.86
C ALA A 686 0.35 -36.42 16.30
N SER A 687 1.59 -36.52 16.76
CA SER A 687 1.93 -36.96 18.10
C SER A 687 2.99 -36.06 18.69
N LYS A 688 2.80 -35.62 19.93
CA LYS A 688 3.81 -34.88 20.68
C LYS A 688 4.62 -35.85 21.53
N VAL A 689 5.92 -35.87 21.34
CA VAL A 689 6.85 -36.81 21.94
C VAL A 689 7.86 -36.07 22.82
N GLN A 690 8.06 -36.53 24.05
CA GLN A 690 9.10 -36.09 24.96
C GLN A 690 10.40 -36.81 24.61
N HIS A 691 11.43 -36.05 24.25
CA HIS A 691 12.71 -36.60 23.79
C HIS A 691 13.62 -36.88 24.99
N TYR A 692 14.19 -38.09 25.08
CA TYR A 692 15.11 -38.50 26.14
C TYR A 692 16.52 -38.73 25.57
N PRO A 693 17.59 -38.32 26.27
CA PRO A 693 18.95 -38.50 25.78
C PRO A 693 19.27 -39.99 25.56
N GLY A 694 19.84 -40.32 24.41
CA GLY A 694 20.22 -41.70 24.07
C GLY A 694 19.07 -42.57 23.52
N ARG A 695 17.86 -42.02 23.33
CA ARG A 695 16.76 -42.70 22.62
C ARG A 695 16.41 -41.95 21.33
N PRO A 696 16.60 -42.57 20.15
CA PRO A 696 16.29 -41.92 18.87
C PRO A 696 14.80 -41.55 18.78
N VAL A 697 14.48 -40.39 18.20
CA VAL A 697 13.08 -39.97 17.96
C VAL A 697 12.34 -41.03 17.13
N THR A 698 13.04 -41.69 16.22
CA THR A 698 12.58 -42.82 15.40
C THR A 698 12.02 -43.99 16.24
N MET A 699 12.66 -44.31 17.37
CA MET A 699 12.28 -45.43 18.23
C MET A 699 10.99 -45.14 19.01
N MET A 700 10.74 -43.86 19.33
CA MET A 700 9.52 -43.44 20.05
C MET A 700 8.28 -43.44 19.16
N MET A 701 8.44 -43.22 17.85
CA MET A 701 7.33 -43.25 16.90
C MET A 701 6.98 -44.68 16.44
N MET A 702 7.93 -45.62 16.45
CA MET A 702 7.62 -47.06 16.28
C MET A 702 6.67 -47.61 17.36
N LEU A 703 6.53 -46.94 18.51
CA LEU A 703 5.57 -47.31 19.56
C LEU A 703 4.12 -46.84 19.25
N VAL A 704 3.92 -46.04 18.20
CA VAL A 704 2.62 -45.46 17.79
C VAL A 704 2.01 -46.20 16.58
N TRP A 705 2.81 -46.91 15.80
CA TRP A 705 2.43 -47.47 14.49
C TRP A 705 2.40 -48.99 14.46
#